data_AF-A0A3Q2HZA5-F1
#
_entry.id   AF-A0A3Q2HZA5-F1
#
_cell.length_a   1.000
_cell.length_b   1.000
_cell.length_c   1.000
_cell.angle_alpha   90.00
_cell.angle_beta   90.00
_cell.angle_gamma   90.00
#
_symmetry.space_group_name_H-M   'P 1'
#
loop_
_entity.id
_entity.type
_entity.pdbx_description
1 polymer ?
#
loop_
_entity_poly.entity_id
_entity_poly.type
_entity_poly.pdbx_seq_one_letter_code
_entity_poly.pdbx_strand_id
1 'polypeptide(L)'
;VDNMSDMDCSSQKITKSDSIHHMSHSQMRPELPPLPASANEEPSELYQTVMSHSFYPPLMQRTSWTLAAPFKEQHYHRGPSDSIANNYSLTAQDLKLKDLVKVYQPVTISVPREKITHRLPSATKSSAEPSKKKRKFSHQDKEDPTRTMSSCSTSACLPRKKEVITSLTLPGSRPMSPEEQINVMLQQEMEIENKETKPSESDLERYYYYLTNGIRKDMIAPEEDKVMVRISKLISNRLLTNPFLEPLMINLVEEKDNDYYNSLMKSIVDYILMDPMERKRLFIESIPHMFPQRVIRAPVPWHSVYRNAKKWNKEHLHIVNPMMLSLKDLWFQEFKDLRFVRRAELLKGKLPLQPHEYQEVIQKHCMEARQILLNKWIPACAQLFVSRKEHWVHFAPKSDYDSSRNIEEYFASVASFMSLQLRELVIKSLEDLISLFMIHKDGNDFEEPYQEMEFFIPQLLMIKLEVNEPIIVFNPSFDGCWKLICNSISEIVKSSEGIPKVESVLFPELKGYNLILGTVNTEEKLVSDFVDQIFRVFQKNQVGPRKYLNVYKKYDDLLDNTAEQGITAFLKENHEIEDFVTRINSIKKRRNEIASMHITVPLAMFCLDAKMLNYDLCERAQNLKDRLIHFQVDVNRDTNTSNWHTRPEDLAECKTFPLLAVSPEFTSRIFSFFT
;
A
#
# COMPACT_ATOMS: atom_id res chain seq x y z
N VAL A 1 -24.13 51.26 -51.94
CA VAL A 1 -24.75 51.77 -50.70
C VAL A 1 -23.62 51.95 -49.67
N ASP A 2 -22.60 52.71 -50.04
CA ASP A 2 -22.55 54.18 -50.05
C ASP A 2 -22.50 54.74 -48.63
N ASN A 3 -21.28 55.07 -48.17
CA ASN A 3 -20.92 56.48 -47.96
C ASN A 3 -19.40 56.64 -47.65
N MET A 4 -18.71 57.24 -48.63
CA MET A 4 -17.67 58.29 -48.52
C MET A 4 -18.19 59.46 -47.64
N SER A 5 -17.46 60.45 -47.11
CA SER A 5 -16.09 61.01 -47.05
C SER A 5 -16.11 62.03 -45.87
N ASP A 6 -15.00 62.44 -45.23
CA ASP A 6 -14.15 63.60 -45.54
C ASP A 6 -13.01 63.62 -44.48
N MET A 7 -11.72 63.58 -44.83
CA MET A 7 -10.84 64.72 -45.17
C MET A 7 -10.84 65.86 -44.13
N ASP A 8 -9.73 66.00 -43.38
CA ASP A 8 -9.01 67.26 -43.48
C ASP A 8 -7.50 67.14 -43.21
N CYS A 9 -6.79 67.99 -43.92
CA CYS A 9 -5.38 67.95 -44.29
C CYS A 9 -4.55 68.91 -43.43
N SER A 10 -3.32 68.55 -43.08
CA SER A 10 -2.29 69.57 -42.82
C SER A 10 -0.89 69.07 -43.16
N SER A 11 -0.38 69.74 -44.17
CA SER A 11 0.90 69.66 -44.86
C SER A 11 2.16 69.84 -43.99
N GLN A 12 3.15 69.01 -44.32
CA GLN A 12 4.59 69.28 -44.39
C GLN A 12 5.13 70.63 -43.87
N LYS A 13 6.12 70.53 -42.97
CA LYS A 13 7.32 71.36 -43.03
C LYS A 13 8.56 70.47 -43.10
N ILE A 14 9.04 70.29 -44.32
CA ILE A 14 10.39 69.81 -44.63
C ILE A 14 11.33 71.01 -44.41
N THR A 15 12.26 70.89 -43.47
CA THR A 15 13.49 71.69 -43.49
C THR A 15 14.53 70.92 -44.28
N LYS A 16 14.88 71.48 -45.44
CA LYS A 16 15.97 71.05 -46.32
C LYS A 16 17.30 71.08 -45.55
N SER A 17 17.80 69.91 -45.20
CA SER A 17 19.22 69.56 -45.37
C SER A 17 19.34 68.04 -45.45
N ASP A 18 18.73 67.47 -46.49
CA ASP A 18 19.25 66.23 -47.05
C ASP A 18 20.64 66.54 -47.61
N SER A 19 21.65 65.89 -47.05
CA SER A 19 22.91 65.65 -47.72
C SER A 19 23.39 64.25 -47.34
N ILE A 20 22.86 63.28 -48.08
CA ILE A 20 23.58 62.13 -48.64
C ILE A 20 24.43 61.38 -47.61
N HIS A 21 23.84 60.38 -46.95
CA HIS A 21 24.34 58.99 -46.92
C HIS A 21 23.30 58.13 -46.19
N HIS A 22 22.24 57.80 -46.92
CA HIS A 22 21.37 56.70 -46.56
C HIS A 22 22.11 55.40 -46.89
N MET A 23 22.71 54.75 -45.90
CA MET A 23 23.07 53.32 -45.96
C MET A 23 22.52 52.68 -44.69
N SER A 24 21.46 51.92 -44.91
CA SER A 24 20.79 50.99 -44.02
C SER A 24 21.78 50.01 -43.37
N HIS A 25 22.04 50.14 -42.06
CA HIS A 25 22.29 49.04 -41.11
C HIS A 25 22.20 49.60 -39.68
N SER A 26 21.52 48.87 -38.79
CA SER A 26 21.27 49.22 -37.39
C SER A 26 22.58 49.37 -36.59
N GLN A 27 23.03 50.62 -36.43
CA GLN A 27 24.20 50.99 -35.64
C GLN A 27 23.89 50.97 -34.13
N MET A 28 24.46 49.99 -33.44
CA MET A 28 24.87 50.11 -32.02
C MET A 28 26.21 49.39 -31.77
N ARG A 29 27.04 49.19 -32.82
CA ARG A 29 28.31 48.49 -32.73
C ARG A 29 29.45 49.46 -33.05
N PRO A 30 30.48 49.59 -32.20
CA PRO A 30 31.73 50.21 -32.61
C PRO A 30 32.44 49.22 -33.55
N GLU A 31 32.39 49.46 -34.86
CA GLU A 31 33.19 48.70 -35.82
C GLU A 31 34.62 49.24 -35.79
N LEU A 32 35.58 48.40 -35.40
CA LEU A 32 36.99 48.67 -35.61
C LEU A 32 37.28 48.65 -37.12
N PRO A 33 38.19 49.50 -37.64
CA PRO A 33 38.51 49.50 -39.06
C PRO A 33 38.95 48.10 -39.52
N PRO A 34 38.47 47.62 -40.68
CA PRO A 34 38.85 46.31 -41.20
C PRO A 34 40.35 46.26 -41.46
N LEU A 35 40.98 45.14 -41.12
CA LEU A 35 42.40 44.91 -41.43
C LEU A 35 42.61 44.96 -42.95
N PRO A 36 43.72 45.55 -43.44
CA PRO A 36 44.00 45.62 -44.86
C PRO A 36 44.10 44.21 -45.47
N ALA A 37 43.50 44.01 -46.65
CA ALA A 37 43.40 42.72 -47.35
C ALA A 37 44.74 42.07 -47.76
N SER A 38 45.88 42.68 -47.42
CA SER A 38 47.24 42.18 -47.69
C SER A 38 47.87 41.41 -46.52
N ALA A 39 47.17 41.22 -45.40
CA ALA A 39 47.69 40.49 -44.25
C ALA A 39 47.09 39.07 -44.18
N ASN A 40 47.85 38.08 -44.63
CA ASN A 40 47.63 36.65 -44.28
C ASN A 40 48.19 36.33 -42.87
N GLU A 41 48.39 37.33 -42.01
CA GLU A 41 48.93 37.19 -40.66
C GLU A 41 47.81 37.27 -39.63
N GLU A 42 47.86 36.37 -38.63
CA GLU A 42 46.92 36.38 -37.51
C GLU A 42 46.93 37.76 -36.82
N PRO A 43 45.76 38.32 -36.45
CA PRO A 43 45.70 39.64 -35.83
C PRO A 43 46.51 39.69 -34.54
N SER A 44 47.19 40.81 -34.26
CA SER A 44 47.95 40.98 -33.01
C SER A 44 47.08 40.76 -31.77
N GLU A 45 47.64 40.22 -30.68
CA GLU A 45 46.91 39.94 -29.43
C GLU A 45 46.15 41.17 -28.90
N LEU A 46 46.70 42.36 -29.10
CA LEU A 46 46.08 43.62 -28.73
C LEU A 46 44.86 43.92 -29.61
N TYR A 47 44.95 43.71 -30.94
CA TYR A 47 43.81 43.86 -31.84
C TYR A 47 42.71 42.84 -31.52
N GLN A 48 43.08 41.58 -31.26
CA GLN A 48 42.13 40.54 -30.83
C GLN A 48 41.43 40.92 -29.51
N THR A 49 42.19 41.46 -28.54
CA THR A 49 41.64 41.93 -27.25
C THR A 49 40.69 43.11 -27.43
N VAL A 50 41.04 44.08 -28.27
CA VAL A 50 40.20 45.27 -28.51
C VAL A 50 38.94 44.87 -29.27
N MET A 51 39.05 43.95 -30.23
CA MET A 51 37.92 43.35 -30.95
C MET A 51 37.01 42.57 -30.00
N SER A 52 37.55 41.74 -29.10
CA SER A 52 36.73 41.02 -28.13
C SER A 52 36.00 41.97 -27.19
N HIS A 53 36.65 43.06 -26.76
CA HIS A 53 36.04 44.08 -25.91
C HIS A 53 35.01 44.95 -26.63
N SER A 54 35.07 45.09 -27.97
CA SER A 54 34.01 45.76 -28.73
C SER A 54 32.75 44.90 -28.84
N PHE A 55 32.89 43.56 -28.90
CA PHE A 55 31.75 42.64 -28.88
C PHE A 55 31.19 42.42 -27.47
N TYR A 56 32.06 42.24 -26.48
CA TYR A 56 31.73 42.05 -25.07
C TYR A 56 32.56 43.00 -24.18
N PRO A 57 32.03 44.20 -23.89
CA PRO A 57 32.72 45.16 -23.03
C PRO A 57 33.07 44.54 -21.66
N PRO A 58 34.26 44.82 -21.11
CA PRO A 58 34.70 44.20 -19.86
C PRO A 58 33.76 44.54 -18.69
N LEU A 59 33.50 43.54 -17.85
CA LEU A 59 32.73 43.68 -16.62
C LEU A 59 33.61 44.14 -15.45
N MET A 60 34.82 43.58 -15.38
CA MET A 60 35.81 43.84 -14.33
C MET A 60 37.05 44.55 -14.88
N GLN A 61 37.72 45.32 -14.02
CA GLN A 61 39.01 45.92 -14.32
C GLN A 61 40.10 44.85 -14.36
N ARG A 62 40.97 44.88 -15.39
CA ARG A 62 42.10 43.94 -15.51
C ARG A 62 43.22 44.20 -14.49
N THR A 63 43.42 45.46 -14.11
CA THR A 63 44.45 45.91 -13.18
C THR A 63 43.84 46.84 -12.14
N SER A 64 43.51 46.30 -10.97
CA SER A 64 42.92 47.04 -9.84
C SER A 64 43.62 46.71 -8.53
N TRP A 65 43.56 47.63 -7.56
CA TRP A 65 44.11 47.42 -6.22
C TRP A 65 43.27 46.44 -5.37
N THR A 66 41.99 46.28 -5.72
CA THR A 66 41.05 45.34 -5.11
C THR A 66 40.67 44.25 -6.10
N LEU A 67 40.44 43.03 -5.63
CA LEU A 67 39.91 41.93 -6.46
C LEU A 67 38.49 42.26 -6.92
N ALA A 68 38.12 41.83 -8.14
CA ALA A 68 36.79 42.03 -8.72
C ALA A 68 36.30 43.49 -8.74
N ALA A 69 37.17 44.46 -9.04
CA ALA A 69 36.75 45.86 -9.18
C ALA A 69 35.90 46.07 -10.45
N PRO A 70 34.66 46.57 -10.35
CA PRO A 70 33.80 46.78 -11.52
C PRO A 70 34.38 47.82 -12.50
N PHE A 71 34.17 47.60 -13.80
CA PHE A 71 34.57 48.55 -14.84
C PHE A 71 33.78 49.86 -14.76
N LYS A 72 32.52 49.79 -14.29
CA LYS A 72 31.59 50.93 -14.15
C LYS A 72 32.07 52.08 -13.27
N GLU A 73 33.14 51.91 -12.49
CA GLU A 73 33.67 53.01 -11.66
C GLU A 73 34.70 53.87 -12.41
N GLN A 74 35.19 53.41 -13.56
CA GLN A 74 36.30 54.04 -14.26
C GLN A 74 35.91 55.41 -14.86
N HIS A 75 34.66 55.59 -15.30
CA HIS A 75 34.20 56.86 -15.88
C HIS A 75 33.91 57.95 -14.86
N TYR A 76 33.68 57.59 -13.58
CA TYR A 76 33.37 58.57 -12.55
C TYR A 76 34.61 59.23 -11.92
N HIS A 77 35.82 58.73 -12.22
CA HIS A 77 37.08 59.21 -11.64
C HIS A 77 37.05 59.33 -10.10
N ARG A 78 36.35 58.41 -9.42
CA ARG A 78 36.22 58.41 -7.96
C ARG A 78 37.35 57.63 -7.30
N GLY A 79 37.79 58.07 -6.13
CA GLY A 79 38.73 57.31 -5.31
C GLY A 79 38.03 56.05 -4.74
N PRO A 80 38.79 54.99 -4.37
CA PRO A 80 38.20 53.76 -3.84
C PRO A 80 37.28 53.96 -2.63
N SER A 81 37.55 54.96 -1.79
CA SER A 81 36.71 55.29 -0.62
C SER A 81 35.37 55.95 -0.97
N ASP A 82 35.29 56.64 -2.12
CA ASP A 82 34.07 57.30 -2.58
C ASP A 82 33.21 56.39 -3.47
N SER A 83 33.75 55.27 -3.96
CA SER A 83 33.01 54.26 -4.74
C SER A 83 32.57 53.04 -3.93
N ILE A 84 33.13 52.83 -2.73
CA ILE A 84 32.91 51.62 -1.95
C ILE A 84 31.44 51.39 -1.58
N ALA A 85 30.67 52.46 -1.37
CA ALA A 85 29.25 52.36 -1.03
C ALA A 85 28.42 51.78 -2.18
N ASN A 86 28.83 52.02 -3.44
CA ASN A 86 28.22 51.45 -4.64
C ASN A 86 28.46 49.94 -4.80
N ASN A 87 29.32 49.33 -3.97
CA ASN A 87 29.47 47.87 -3.93
C ASN A 87 28.45 47.20 -2.99
N TYR A 88 27.77 47.98 -2.14
CA TYR A 88 26.80 47.48 -1.17
C TYR A 88 25.36 47.84 -1.53
N SER A 89 25.13 49.02 -2.13
CA SER A 89 23.82 49.42 -2.65
C SER A 89 23.94 50.45 -3.76
N LEU A 90 23.17 50.27 -4.84
CA LEU A 90 23.04 51.29 -5.90
C LEU A 90 22.48 52.62 -5.37
N THR A 91 21.62 52.58 -4.35
CA THR A 91 21.08 53.80 -3.74
C THR A 91 22.15 54.64 -3.04
N ALA A 92 23.29 54.02 -2.71
CA ALA A 92 24.43 54.68 -2.10
C ALA A 92 25.53 55.01 -3.13
N GLN A 93 25.26 54.88 -4.44
CA GLN A 93 26.26 55.09 -5.47
C GLN A 93 26.86 56.49 -5.44
N ASP A 94 26.09 57.53 -5.05
CA ASP A 94 26.52 58.93 -5.06
C ASP A 94 27.05 59.43 -3.70
N LEU A 95 27.15 58.53 -2.73
CA LEU A 95 27.59 58.85 -1.38
C LEU A 95 29.13 58.96 -1.32
N LYS A 96 29.63 60.17 -1.08
CA LYS A 96 31.08 60.44 -0.96
C LYS A 96 31.51 60.54 0.49
N LEU A 97 32.76 60.17 0.78
CA LEU A 97 33.30 60.18 2.14
C LEU A 97 33.28 61.58 2.78
N LYS A 98 33.44 62.62 1.97
CA LYS A 98 33.35 64.03 2.42
C LYS A 98 31.94 64.45 2.84
N ASP A 99 30.92 63.77 2.32
CA ASP A 99 29.50 64.08 2.56
C ASP A 99 28.95 63.26 3.74
N LEU A 100 29.74 62.32 4.26
CA LEU A 100 29.44 61.56 5.47
C LEU A 100 29.75 62.39 6.73
N VAL A 101 28.78 62.46 7.64
CA VAL A 101 28.96 63.07 8.96
C VAL A 101 30.04 62.31 9.71
N LYS A 102 31.15 62.99 10.05
CA LYS A 102 32.19 62.44 10.93
C LYS A 102 31.64 62.27 12.34
N VAL A 103 31.05 61.11 12.62
CA VAL A 103 30.74 60.74 14.00
C VAL A 103 32.05 60.35 14.67
N TYR A 104 32.60 61.24 15.49
CA TYR A 104 33.75 60.94 16.34
C TYR A 104 33.28 59.97 17.44
N GLN A 105 33.36 58.66 17.18
CA GLN A 105 33.33 57.68 18.25
C GLN A 105 34.76 57.51 18.77
N PRO A 106 35.04 57.76 20.06
CA PRO A 106 36.35 57.48 20.62
C PRO A 106 36.54 55.95 20.65
N VAL A 107 37.22 55.42 19.64
CA VAL A 107 37.71 54.04 19.69
C VAL A 107 38.90 54.03 20.64
N THR A 108 38.67 53.70 21.91
CA THR A 108 39.73 53.30 22.84
C THR A 108 40.31 51.98 22.37
N ILE A 109 41.29 52.04 21.47
CA ILE A 109 42.18 50.91 21.23
C ILE A 109 43.08 50.80 22.47
N SER A 110 42.70 49.95 23.41
CA SER A 110 43.57 49.54 24.52
C SER A 110 44.68 48.65 23.97
N VAL A 111 45.79 49.26 23.56
CA VAL A 111 47.04 48.55 23.33
C VAL A 111 47.65 48.23 24.71
N PRO A 112 47.89 46.95 25.08
CA PRO A 112 48.64 46.62 26.29
C PRO A 112 50.07 47.13 26.13
N ARG A 113 50.46 48.06 27.01
CA ARG A 113 51.78 48.70 27.01
C ARG A 113 52.71 47.88 27.91
N GLU A 114 53.37 46.86 27.37
CA GLU A 114 54.50 46.25 28.06
C GLU A 114 55.72 47.16 27.95
N LYS A 115 56.21 47.61 29.11
CA LYS A 115 57.48 48.32 29.25
C LYS A 115 58.61 47.30 29.17
N ILE A 116 59.44 47.37 28.12
CA ILE A 116 60.78 46.78 28.12
C ILE A 116 61.79 47.88 27.83
N THR A 117 62.74 47.99 28.75
CA THR A 117 63.79 48.99 28.86
C THR A 117 64.92 48.69 27.87
N HIS A 118 65.35 49.72 27.12
CA HIS A 118 66.66 49.96 26.48
C HIS A 118 67.56 48.80 26.02
N ARG A 119 67.86 48.73 24.71
CA ARG A 119 69.18 49.09 24.11
C ARG A 119 69.18 48.89 22.58
N LEU A 120 69.62 49.90 21.82
CA LEU A 120 70.15 49.74 20.45
C LEU A 120 71.63 49.31 20.55
N PRO A 121 72.25 48.67 19.53
CA PRO A 121 72.53 49.37 18.27
C PRO A 121 72.60 48.56 16.94
N SER A 122 72.59 49.37 15.87
CA SER A 122 73.25 49.28 14.57
C SER A 122 72.84 48.26 13.49
N ALA A 123 72.50 48.88 12.36
CA ALA A 123 72.37 48.41 10.99
C ALA A 123 73.27 47.26 10.50
N THR A 124 72.69 46.41 9.63
CA THR A 124 73.35 45.96 8.40
C THR A 124 72.29 45.60 7.34
N LYS A 125 72.60 45.90 6.08
CA LYS A 125 71.76 45.74 4.88
C LYS A 125 71.74 44.27 4.41
N SER A 126 70.58 43.75 3.99
CA SER A 126 70.46 42.90 2.78
C SER A 126 69.00 42.49 2.46
N SER A 127 68.64 42.68 1.17
CA SER A 127 67.61 42.01 0.35
C SER A 127 66.19 41.78 0.90
N ALA A 128 65.21 42.48 0.32
CA ALA A 128 63.78 42.20 0.50
C ALA A 128 63.13 41.77 -0.83
N GLU A 129 62.76 40.50 -0.93
CA GLU A 129 61.61 40.02 -1.72
C GLU A 129 60.31 40.38 -0.98
N PRO A 130 59.21 40.73 -1.66
CA PRO A 130 57.96 41.04 -0.98
C PRO A 130 57.18 39.76 -0.66
N SER A 131 57.28 39.32 0.58
CA SER A 131 56.46 38.25 1.15
C SER A 131 55.05 38.77 1.53
N LYS A 132 54.04 38.03 1.09
CA LYS A 132 52.61 38.22 1.36
C LYS A 132 52.32 38.06 2.86
N LYS A 133 52.03 39.15 3.58
CA LYS A 133 51.54 39.09 4.97
C LYS A 133 50.03 38.86 5.02
N LYS A 134 49.63 37.59 5.19
CA LYS A 134 48.30 37.20 5.70
C LYS A 134 48.18 37.63 7.17
N ARG A 135 47.18 38.45 7.52
CA ARG A 135 46.86 38.79 8.90
C ARG A 135 45.81 37.78 9.41
N LYS A 136 46.24 36.85 10.27
CA LYS A 136 45.38 35.92 11.01
C LYS A 136 44.60 36.70 12.08
N PHE A 137 43.27 36.61 12.08
CA PHE A 137 42.44 36.84 13.27
C PHE A 137 41.98 35.49 13.79
N SER A 138 42.30 35.21 15.05
CA SER A 138 41.87 34.03 15.79
C SER A 138 40.49 34.29 16.40
N HIS A 139 39.50 33.48 16.05
CA HIS A 139 38.28 33.32 16.85
C HIS A 139 38.49 32.18 17.84
N GLN A 140 38.30 32.49 19.13
CA GLN A 140 38.29 31.52 20.22
C GLN A 140 36.83 31.29 20.61
N ASP A 141 36.29 30.13 20.22
CA ASP A 141 34.97 29.65 20.64
C ASP A 141 35.04 29.15 22.09
N LYS A 142 34.08 29.58 22.92
CA LYS A 142 33.66 28.87 24.13
C LYS A 142 32.15 29.02 24.37
N GLU A 143 31.44 27.92 24.12
CA GLU A 143 30.18 27.46 24.73
C GLU A 143 30.34 27.38 26.27
N ASP A 144 29.37 27.55 27.20
CA ASP A 144 27.91 27.77 27.23
C ASP A 144 27.53 28.08 28.73
N PRO A 145 26.32 27.84 29.29
CA PRO A 145 25.30 28.82 29.68
C PRO A 145 25.04 28.95 31.21
N THR A 146 24.52 30.09 31.67
CA THR A 146 23.46 30.21 32.71
C THR A 146 23.24 31.68 33.11
N ARG A 147 21.99 31.97 33.52
CA ARG A 147 21.59 32.91 34.61
C ARG A 147 20.73 34.11 34.20
N THR A 148 19.42 33.89 34.41
CA THR A 148 18.52 34.70 35.26
C THR A 148 18.31 36.17 34.91
N MET A 149 17.10 36.42 34.41
CA MET A 149 16.40 37.70 34.36
C MET A 149 16.42 38.41 35.73
N SER A 150 16.90 39.65 35.76
CA SER A 150 16.69 40.56 36.89
C SER A 150 16.29 41.94 36.38
N SER A 151 15.15 42.37 36.90
CA SER A 151 14.51 43.67 36.79
C SER A 151 15.45 44.84 37.05
N CYS A 152 15.33 45.91 36.26
CA CYS A 152 15.85 47.21 36.64
C CYS A 152 14.75 48.27 36.66
N SER A 153 14.84 49.07 37.71
CA SER A 153 13.80 49.90 38.29
C SER A 153 13.63 51.25 37.59
N THR A 154 12.42 51.77 37.73
CA THR A 154 11.93 53.10 37.39
C THR A 154 12.82 54.21 37.95
N SER A 155 13.20 55.20 37.12
CA SER A 155 13.31 56.59 37.59
C SER A 155 13.17 57.62 36.45
N ALA A 156 12.09 58.38 36.57
CA ALA A 156 11.75 59.73 36.10
C ALA A 156 12.52 60.40 34.94
N CYS A 157 11.77 60.74 33.88
CA CYS A 157 11.96 61.99 33.14
C CYS A 157 10.60 62.62 32.80
N LEU A 158 10.42 63.91 33.12
CA LEU A 158 9.27 64.76 32.83
C LEU A 158 9.52 65.59 31.54
N PRO A 159 8.51 66.28 30.93
CA PRO A 159 8.12 66.01 29.55
C PRO A 159 8.20 67.21 28.57
N ARG A 160 7.88 66.91 27.29
CA ARG A 160 7.63 67.77 26.10
C ARG A 160 8.82 67.80 25.12
N LYS A 161 8.66 67.58 23.81
CA LYS A 161 7.49 67.70 22.91
C LYS A 161 7.38 66.46 22.01
N LYS A 162 6.13 66.04 21.79
CA LYS A 162 5.73 65.03 20.80
C LYS A 162 6.06 65.55 19.40
N GLU A 163 7.05 64.97 18.73
CA GLU A 163 6.94 64.67 17.31
C GLU A 163 6.57 63.20 17.21
N VAL A 164 5.31 62.98 16.82
CA VAL A 164 4.76 61.66 16.54
C VAL A 164 5.38 61.22 15.22
N ILE A 165 6.54 60.58 15.27
CA ILE A 165 6.86 59.58 14.25
C ILE A 165 6.07 58.36 14.68
N THR A 166 4.86 58.24 14.13
CA THR A 166 4.08 57.02 14.16
C THR A 166 4.97 55.94 13.56
N SER A 167 5.61 55.11 14.40
CA SER A 167 6.03 53.79 13.94
C SER A 167 4.72 53.11 13.54
N LEU A 168 4.43 53.12 12.24
CA LEU A 168 3.35 52.36 11.63
C LEU A 168 3.61 50.90 11.98
N THR A 169 3.06 50.45 13.09
CA THR A 169 2.89 49.03 13.36
C THR A 169 1.96 48.56 12.26
N LEU A 170 2.54 47.96 11.20
CA LEU A 170 1.78 47.33 10.14
C LEU A 170 0.74 46.42 10.82
N PRO A 171 -0.55 46.55 10.50
CA PRO A 171 -1.55 45.69 11.10
C PRO A 171 -1.17 44.24 10.78
N GLY A 172 -1.10 43.39 11.81
CA GLY A 172 -0.82 41.97 11.63
C GLY A 172 -1.74 41.42 10.56
N SER A 173 -1.17 40.83 9.50
CA SER A 173 -1.94 40.29 8.38
C SER A 173 -2.96 39.27 8.89
N ARG A 174 -4.22 39.36 8.43
CA ARG A 174 -5.23 38.34 8.72
C ARG A 174 -4.71 36.95 8.33
N PRO A 175 -5.10 35.87 9.04
CA PRO A 175 -4.79 34.52 8.59
C PRO A 175 -5.29 34.30 7.16
N MET A 176 -4.45 33.71 6.32
CA MET A 176 -4.78 33.39 4.92
C MET A 176 -4.51 31.92 4.67
N SER A 177 -5.40 31.25 3.92
CA SER A 177 -5.18 29.86 3.52
C SER A 177 -3.95 29.76 2.60
N PRO A 178 -3.31 28.57 2.50
CA PRO A 178 -2.23 28.38 1.54
C PRO A 178 -2.62 28.78 0.10
N GLU A 179 -3.84 28.47 -0.31
CA GLU A 179 -4.38 28.80 -1.63
C GLU A 179 -4.52 30.32 -1.82
N GLU A 180 -5.05 31.02 -0.82
CA GLU A 180 -5.16 32.48 -0.84
C GLU A 180 -3.78 33.14 -0.93
N GLN A 181 -2.79 32.65 -0.17
CA GLN A 181 -1.43 33.15 -0.23
C GLN A 181 -0.78 32.90 -1.60
N ILE A 182 -1.02 31.74 -2.20
CA ILE A 182 -0.57 31.43 -3.56
C ILE A 182 -1.20 32.38 -4.57
N ASN A 183 -2.51 32.65 -4.48
CA ASN A 183 -3.18 33.58 -5.39
C ASN A 183 -2.60 34.99 -5.28
N VAL A 184 -2.28 35.47 -4.08
CA VAL A 184 -1.61 36.76 -3.88
C VAL A 184 -0.21 36.76 -4.50
N MET A 185 0.58 35.70 -4.31
CA MET A 185 1.91 35.57 -4.92
C MET A 185 1.83 35.54 -6.44
N LEU A 186 0.89 34.78 -7.02
CA LEU A 186 0.65 34.73 -8.46
C LEU A 186 0.22 36.10 -9.03
N GLN A 187 -0.61 36.84 -8.29
CA GLN A 187 -1.00 38.19 -8.69
C GLN A 187 0.21 39.14 -8.71
N GLN A 188 1.08 39.08 -7.70
CA GLN A 188 2.32 39.85 -7.67
C GLN A 188 3.26 39.47 -8.81
N GLU A 189 3.38 38.18 -9.13
CA GLU A 189 4.17 37.68 -10.26
C GLU A 189 3.63 38.23 -11.59
N MET A 190 2.31 38.19 -11.83
CA MET A 190 1.69 38.78 -13.02
C MET A 190 1.93 40.30 -13.10
N GLU A 191 1.88 41.02 -11.98
CA GLU A 191 2.17 42.46 -11.95
C GLU A 191 3.62 42.77 -12.30
N ILE A 192 4.57 41.91 -11.95
CA ILE A 192 5.99 42.03 -12.31
C ILE A 192 6.18 41.69 -13.79
N GLU A 193 5.62 40.59 -14.27
CA GLU A 193 5.68 40.18 -15.69
C GLU A 193 5.07 41.23 -16.63
N ASN A 194 4.06 41.97 -16.18
CA ASN A 194 3.46 43.06 -16.96
C ASN A 194 4.34 44.32 -17.02
N LYS A 195 5.27 44.52 -16.09
CA LYS A 195 6.15 45.70 -16.01
C LYS A 195 7.50 45.49 -16.67
N GLU A 196 8.01 44.26 -16.65
CA GLU A 196 9.34 43.92 -17.15
C GLU A 196 9.27 43.18 -18.49
N THR A 197 10.12 43.56 -19.45
CA THR A 197 10.21 42.89 -20.75
C THR A 197 10.96 41.57 -20.62
N LYS A 198 10.53 40.53 -21.34
CA LYS A 198 11.25 39.24 -21.37
C LYS A 198 12.59 39.39 -22.11
N PRO A 199 13.66 38.71 -21.66
CA PRO A 199 14.96 38.76 -22.33
C PRO A 199 14.90 38.16 -23.74
N SER A 200 15.54 38.82 -24.70
CA SER A 200 15.76 38.28 -26.04
C SER A 200 16.83 37.18 -26.04
N GLU A 201 16.93 36.41 -27.13
CA GLU A 201 17.99 35.41 -27.29
C GLU A 201 19.40 36.02 -27.18
N SER A 202 19.59 37.23 -27.73
CA SER A 202 20.84 37.99 -27.61
C SER A 202 21.13 38.44 -26.17
N ASP A 203 20.11 38.81 -25.40
CA ASP A 203 20.27 39.18 -24.00
C ASP A 203 20.73 37.98 -23.17
N LEU A 204 20.12 36.82 -23.40
CA LEU A 204 20.48 35.56 -22.76
C LEU A 204 21.93 35.17 -23.08
N GLU A 205 22.31 35.19 -24.36
CA GLU A 205 23.67 34.86 -24.79
C GLU A 205 24.71 35.75 -24.10
N ARG A 206 24.48 37.07 -24.07
CA ARG A 206 25.38 38.03 -23.41
C ARG A 206 25.41 37.83 -21.90
N TYR A 207 24.26 37.61 -21.28
CA TYR A 207 24.18 37.33 -19.85
C TYR A 207 25.00 36.08 -19.48
N TYR A 208 24.82 34.97 -20.21
CA TYR A 208 25.58 33.73 -19.99
C TYR A 208 27.07 33.90 -20.29
N TYR A 209 27.44 34.71 -21.29
CA TYR A 209 28.83 35.07 -21.54
C TYR A 209 29.47 35.74 -20.33
N TYR A 210 28.80 36.72 -19.70
CA TYR A 210 29.37 37.39 -18.52
C TYR A 210 29.42 36.50 -17.28
N LEU A 211 28.47 35.56 -17.14
CA LEU A 211 28.52 34.57 -16.07
C LEU A 211 29.72 33.62 -16.19
N THR A 212 30.03 33.18 -17.41
CA THR A 212 31.07 32.16 -17.66
C THR A 212 32.46 32.76 -17.89
N ASN A 213 32.54 33.88 -18.61
CA ASN A 213 33.80 34.48 -19.06
C ASN A 213 34.05 35.89 -18.49
N GLY A 214 33.04 36.53 -17.89
CA GLY A 214 33.14 37.92 -17.41
C GLY A 214 33.91 38.08 -16.10
N ILE A 215 33.99 37.03 -15.28
CA ILE A 215 34.64 37.03 -13.97
C ILE A 215 35.56 35.81 -13.87
N ARG A 216 36.83 36.01 -13.54
CA ARG A 216 37.76 34.90 -13.34
C ARG A 216 37.67 34.34 -11.93
N LYS A 217 37.92 33.03 -11.76
CA LYS A 217 37.88 32.34 -10.46
C LYS A 217 38.83 32.96 -9.42
N ASP A 218 39.97 33.51 -9.84
CA ASP A 218 40.96 34.17 -8.96
C ASP A 218 40.50 35.54 -8.43
N MET A 219 39.47 36.14 -9.02
CA MET A 219 38.87 37.40 -8.55
C MET A 219 37.88 37.19 -7.41
N ILE A 220 37.43 35.95 -7.19
CA ILE A 220 36.44 35.59 -6.18
C ILE A 220 37.15 35.15 -4.91
N ALA A 221 36.59 35.51 -3.76
CA ALA A 221 37.10 35.03 -2.48
C ALA A 221 36.99 33.49 -2.44
N PRO A 222 38.07 32.75 -2.14
CA PRO A 222 37.98 31.29 -2.00
C PRO A 222 37.12 30.93 -0.79
N GLU A 223 36.45 29.78 -0.88
CA GLU A 223 35.67 29.25 0.22
C GLU A 223 36.57 28.95 1.45
N GLU A 224 36.02 29.15 2.66
CA GLU A 224 36.72 28.73 3.88
C GLU A 224 36.81 27.20 4.00
N ASP A 225 38.02 26.68 4.24
CA ASP A 225 38.31 25.24 4.42
C ASP A 225 37.40 24.55 5.48
N LYS A 226 36.87 25.31 6.44
CA LYS A 226 36.02 24.81 7.52
C LYS A 226 34.59 24.49 7.08
N VAL A 227 34.13 24.96 5.92
CA VAL A 227 32.75 24.76 5.46
C VAL A 227 32.47 23.27 5.23
N MET A 228 33.37 22.58 4.53
CA MET A 228 33.24 21.14 4.27
C MET A 228 33.24 20.29 5.53
N VAL A 229 34.03 20.69 6.53
CA VAL A 229 34.04 20.02 7.84
C VAL A 229 32.69 20.17 8.54
N ARG A 230 32.06 21.34 8.46
CA ARG A 230 30.71 21.57 9.03
C ARG A 230 29.64 20.76 8.30
N ILE A 231 29.67 20.71 6.97
CA ILE A 231 28.73 19.91 6.17
C ILE A 231 28.85 18.43 6.52
N SER A 232 30.08 17.91 6.61
CA SER A 232 30.33 16.50 6.94
C SER A 232 29.76 16.09 8.31
N LYS A 233 29.74 17.00 9.29
CA LYS A 233 29.16 16.74 10.62
C LYS A 233 27.63 16.55 10.61
N LEU A 234 26.93 17.02 9.57
CA LEU A 234 25.49 16.85 9.41
C LEU A 234 25.13 15.52 8.74
N ILE A 235 26.11 14.80 8.21
CA ILE A 235 25.93 13.53 7.50
C ILE A 235 26.27 12.38 8.45
N SER A 236 25.46 11.32 8.41
CA SER A 236 25.73 10.13 9.23
C SER A 236 27.07 9.48 8.86
N ASN A 237 27.89 9.15 9.87
CA ASN A 237 29.17 8.48 9.67
C ASN A 237 29.07 7.21 8.84
N ARG A 238 27.94 6.47 8.91
CA ARG A 238 27.74 5.25 8.11
C ARG A 238 27.77 5.49 6.60
N LEU A 239 27.33 6.67 6.17
CA LEU A 239 27.32 7.06 4.75
C LEU A 239 28.70 7.57 4.31
N LEU A 240 29.37 8.32 5.19
CA LEU A 240 30.71 8.87 4.92
C LEU A 240 31.79 7.79 4.79
N THR A 241 31.67 6.69 5.54
CA THR A 241 32.66 5.61 5.56
C THR A 241 32.38 4.48 4.57
N ASN A 242 31.33 4.60 3.74
CA ASN A 242 30.95 3.54 2.80
C ASN A 242 31.79 3.65 1.51
N PRO A 243 32.64 2.65 1.18
CA PRO A 243 33.50 2.70 0.00
C PRO A 243 32.73 2.81 -1.33
N PHE A 244 31.52 2.25 -1.40
CA PHE A 244 30.70 2.31 -2.61
C PHE A 244 30.15 3.72 -2.91
N LEU A 245 30.13 4.61 -1.91
CA LEU A 245 29.64 5.98 -2.03
C LEU A 245 30.78 7.00 -2.20
N GLU A 246 32.04 6.56 -2.15
CA GLU A 246 33.20 7.44 -2.29
C GLU A 246 33.24 8.20 -3.63
N PRO A 247 32.97 7.58 -4.80
CA PRO A 247 32.92 8.32 -6.07
C PRO A 247 31.81 9.39 -6.09
N LEU A 248 30.66 9.08 -5.50
CA LEU A 248 29.55 10.02 -5.40
C LEU A 248 29.93 11.19 -4.49
N MET A 249 30.65 10.92 -3.38
CA MET A 249 31.11 11.96 -2.47
C MET A 249 32.06 12.94 -3.18
N ILE A 250 33.01 12.44 -3.99
CA ILE A 250 33.92 13.28 -4.77
C ILE A 250 33.13 14.21 -5.70
N ASN A 251 32.17 13.66 -6.45
CA ASN A 251 31.33 14.44 -7.36
C ASN A 251 30.52 15.52 -6.62
N LEU A 252 29.95 15.20 -5.47
CA LEU A 252 29.17 16.16 -4.67
C LEU A 252 30.03 17.28 -4.08
N VAL A 253 31.27 16.98 -3.70
CA VAL A 253 32.23 17.99 -3.23
C VAL A 253 32.62 18.92 -4.37
N GLU A 254 32.86 18.38 -5.56
CA GLU A 254 33.16 19.15 -6.77
C GLU A 254 31.96 20.00 -7.21
N GLU A 255 30.75 19.44 -7.23
CA GLU A 255 29.50 20.15 -7.51
C GLU A 255 29.33 21.34 -6.56
N LYS A 256 29.54 21.12 -5.26
CA LYS A 256 29.48 22.17 -4.25
C LYS A 256 30.58 23.23 -4.42
N ASP A 257 31.79 22.87 -4.86
CA ASP A 257 32.83 23.86 -5.19
C ASP A 257 32.36 24.73 -6.37
N ASN A 258 31.92 24.09 -7.44
CA ASN A 258 31.44 24.77 -8.63
C ASN A 258 30.24 25.69 -8.31
N ASP A 259 29.29 25.23 -7.51
CA ASP A 259 28.13 26.03 -7.09
C ASP A 259 28.50 27.27 -6.30
N TYR A 260 29.52 27.19 -5.43
CA TYR A 260 30.00 28.34 -4.66
C TYR A 260 30.48 29.46 -5.61
N TYR A 261 31.35 29.11 -6.56
CA TYR A 261 31.89 30.09 -7.50
C TYR A 261 30.83 30.58 -8.49
N ASN A 262 30.03 29.68 -9.06
CA ASN A 262 28.97 30.03 -10.01
C ASN A 262 27.93 30.96 -9.37
N SER A 263 27.52 30.69 -8.12
CA SER A 263 26.55 31.51 -7.40
C SER A 263 27.10 32.91 -7.09
N LEU A 264 28.38 33.02 -6.72
CA LEU A 264 29.04 34.30 -6.48
C LEU A 264 29.22 35.10 -7.78
N MET A 265 29.68 34.46 -8.86
CA MET A 265 29.77 35.07 -10.19
C MET A 265 28.42 35.62 -10.62
N LYS A 266 27.37 34.81 -10.51
CA LYS A 266 26.00 35.22 -10.81
C LYS A 266 25.56 36.41 -9.98
N SER A 267 25.76 36.35 -8.67
CA SER A 267 25.38 37.44 -7.76
C SER A 267 26.06 38.76 -8.12
N ILE A 268 27.34 38.71 -8.51
CA ILE A 268 28.10 39.90 -8.92
C ILE A 268 27.59 40.44 -10.26
N VAL A 269 27.37 39.58 -11.25
CA VAL A 269 26.82 39.97 -12.56
C VAL A 269 25.44 40.59 -12.39
N ASP A 270 24.53 39.93 -11.66
CA ASP A 270 23.18 40.42 -11.37
C ASP A 270 23.22 41.78 -10.67
N TYR A 271 24.11 41.95 -9.69
CA TYR A 271 24.27 43.22 -8.99
C TYR A 271 24.73 44.36 -9.90
N ILE A 272 25.69 44.09 -10.81
CA ILE A 272 26.13 45.11 -11.79
C ILE A 272 24.99 45.46 -12.75
N LEU A 273 24.23 44.46 -13.19
CA LEU A 273 23.10 44.64 -14.10
C LEU A 273 21.87 45.29 -13.44
N MET A 274 21.85 45.46 -12.11
CA MET A 274 20.85 46.32 -11.47
C MET A 274 21.01 47.80 -11.90
N ASP A 275 22.19 48.23 -12.37
CA ASP A 275 22.44 49.58 -12.89
C ASP A 275 21.97 49.68 -14.36
N PRO A 276 20.96 50.51 -14.68
CA PRO A 276 20.47 50.68 -16.05
C PRO A 276 21.53 51.19 -17.04
N MET A 277 22.53 51.95 -16.56
CA MET A 277 23.62 52.44 -17.41
C MET A 277 24.55 51.30 -17.84
N GLU A 278 24.82 50.36 -16.93
CA GLU A 278 25.62 49.18 -17.24
C GLU A 278 24.90 48.22 -18.16
N ARG A 279 23.58 48.04 -17.99
CA ARG A 279 22.75 47.28 -18.95
C ARG A 279 22.87 47.81 -20.38
N LYS A 280 22.79 49.14 -20.55
CA LYS A 280 22.98 49.78 -21.85
C LYS A 280 24.40 49.59 -22.39
N ARG A 281 25.43 49.73 -21.55
CA ARG A 281 26.85 49.56 -21.95
C ARG A 281 27.17 48.12 -22.37
N LEU A 282 26.61 47.15 -21.67
CA LEU A 282 26.84 45.72 -21.91
C LEU A 282 25.94 45.15 -23.01
N PHE A 283 25.04 45.97 -23.57
CA PHE A 283 24.05 45.61 -24.57
C PHE A 283 23.10 44.50 -24.09
N ILE A 284 22.62 44.62 -22.84
CA ILE A 284 21.65 43.72 -22.22
C ILE A 284 20.40 44.54 -21.90
N GLU A 285 19.35 44.37 -22.71
CA GLU A 285 18.09 45.10 -22.55
C GLU A 285 17.26 44.52 -21.43
N SER A 286 17.22 43.19 -21.25
CA SER A 286 16.53 42.52 -20.14
C SER A 286 17.31 41.31 -19.60
N ILE A 287 17.08 40.96 -18.34
CA ILE A 287 17.75 39.85 -17.65
C ILE A 287 16.77 38.71 -17.34
N PRO A 288 17.24 37.46 -17.22
CA PRO A 288 16.39 36.35 -16.80
C PRO A 288 15.77 36.60 -15.42
N HIS A 289 14.46 36.43 -15.31
CA HIS A 289 13.79 36.46 -14.00
C HIS A 289 14.19 35.23 -13.18
N MET A 290 14.43 35.43 -11.88
CA MET A 290 14.58 34.32 -10.96
C MET A 290 13.26 33.56 -10.85
N PHE A 291 13.35 32.23 -10.73
CA PHE A 291 12.17 31.43 -10.44
C PHE A 291 11.50 31.91 -9.14
N PRO A 292 10.20 32.24 -9.15
CA PRO A 292 9.54 32.82 -7.99
C PRO A 292 9.48 31.79 -6.85
N GLN A 293 10.08 32.13 -5.71
CA GLN A 293 10.01 31.28 -4.53
C GLN A 293 8.72 31.56 -3.76
N ARG A 294 7.75 30.66 -3.88
CA ARG A 294 6.48 30.76 -3.15
C ARG A 294 6.63 30.17 -1.76
N VAL A 295 6.45 30.99 -0.73
CA VAL A 295 6.57 30.56 0.68
C VAL A 295 5.29 30.86 1.42
N ILE A 296 4.61 29.81 1.87
CA ILE A 296 3.44 29.95 2.75
C ILE A 296 3.92 30.39 4.13
N ARG A 297 3.35 31.50 4.62
CA ARG A 297 3.65 32.08 5.92
C ARG A 297 2.48 31.90 6.88
N ALA A 298 2.80 31.76 8.16
CA ALA A 298 1.80 31.76 9.23
C ALA A 298 1.30 33.19 9.50
N PRO A 299 0.07 33.37 10.04
CA PRO A 299 -0.84 32.32 10.48
C PRO A 299 -1.71 31.73 9.36
N VAL A 300 -1.80 30.40 9.29
CA VAL A 300 -2.83 29.70 8.50
C VAL A 300 -4.08 29.45 9.36
N PRO A 301 -5.31 29.52 8.80
CA PRO A 301 -6.54 29.47 9.59
C PRO A 301 -6.70 28.20 10.44
N TRP A 302 -6.21 27.07 9.96
CA TRP A 302 -6.35 25.75 10.61
C TRP A 302 -5.19 25.38 11.55
N HIS A 303 -4.20 26.25 11.74
CA HIS A 303 -2.97 25.91 12.48
C HIS A 303 -3.25 25.46 13.92
N SER A 304 -4.12 26.18 14.62
CA SER A 304 -4.48 25.87 16.01
C SER A 304 -5.25 24.55 16.10
N VAL A 305 -6.22 24.34 15.20
CA VAL A 305 -7.01 23.10 15.12
C VAL A 305 -6.10 21.90 14.84
N TYR A 306 -5.22 22.00 13.85
CA TYR A 306 -4.23 20.96 13.54
C TYR A 306 -3.34 20.66 14.74
N ARG A 307 -2.79 21.69 15.40
CA ARG A 307 -1.91 21.52 16.56
C ARG A 307 -2.65 20.80 17.70
N ASN A 308 -3.90 21.18 17.97
CA ASN A 308 -4.72 20.56 19.00
C ASN A 308 -5.05 19.10 18.67
N ALA A 309 -5.50 18.82 17.44
CA ALA A 309 -5.79 17.46 16.98
C ALA A 309 -4.53 16.57 16.98
N LYS A 310 -3.38 17.10 16.54
CA LYS A 310 -2.10 16.40 16.58
C LYS A 310 -1.68 16.08 18.01
N LYS A 311 -1.80 17.04 18.93
CA LYS A 311 -1.49 16.82 20.35
C LYS A 311 -2.40 15.75 20.92
N TRP A 312 -3.71 15.86 20.69
CA TRP A 312 -4.69 14.88 21.16
C TRP A 312 -4.40 13.48 20.63
N ASN A 313 -4.17 13.31 19.32
CA ASN A 313 -3.82 12.02 18.73
C ASN A 313 -2.51 11.44 19.31
N LYS A 314 -1.51 12.28 19.57
CA LYS A 314 -0.23 11.84 20.16
C LYS A 314 -0.41 11.33 21.59
N GLU A 315 -1.35 11.91 22.33
CA GLU A 315 -1.60 11.58 23.74
C GLU A 315 -2.54 10.38 23.93
N HIS A 316 -3.52 10.16 23.05
CA HIS A 316 -4.62 9.20 23.29
C HIS A 316 -4.65 7.99 22.34
N LEU A 317 -3.99 8.03 21.17
CA LEU A 317 -4.13 6.96 20.16
C LEU A 317 -3.19 5.77 20.40
N HIS A 318 -2.01 6.02 21.01
CA HIS A 318 -0.99 5.03 21.39
C HIS A 318 -0.46 4.07 20.29
N ILE A 319 -0.88 4.19 19.02
CA ILE A 319 -0.48 3.29 17.91
C ILE A 319 1.04 3.24 17.68
N VAL A 320 1.76 4.34 17.96
CA VAL A 320 3.21 4.44 17.76
C VAL A 320 4.03 3.86 18.91
N ASN A 321 3.39 3.27 19.92
CA ASN A 321 4.11 2.65 21.04
C ASN A 321 4.90 1.42 20.55
N PRO A 322 6.18 1.25 20.93
CA PRO A 322 7.00 0.08 20.56
C PRO A 322 6.38 -1.28 20.93
N MET A 323 5.48 -1.32 21.91
CA MET A 323 4.73 -2.52 22.26
C MET A 323 3.83 -3.01 21.12
N MET A 324 3.23 -2.11 20.33
CA MET A 324 2.39 -2.49 19.18
C MET A 324 3.21 -3.22 18.12
N LEU A 325 4.44 -2.75 17.87
CA LEU A 325 5.38 -3.43 16.97
C LEU A 325 5.78 -4.81 17.53
N SER A 326 6.07 -4.90 18.82
CA SER A 326 6.46 -6.17 19.46
C SER A 326 5.32 -7.22 19.39
N LEU A 327 4.07 -6.80 19.60
CA LEU A 327 2.89 -7.66 19.43
C LEU A 327 2.68 -8.08 17.98
N LYS A 328 2.95 -7.15 17.04
CA LYS A 328 2.91 -7.45 15.60
C LYS A 328 3.94 -8.52 15.25
N ASP A 329 5.18 -8.35 15.67
CA ASP A 329 6.27 -9.28 15.36
C ASP A 329 5.99 -10.68 15.94
N LEU A 330 5.48 -10.76 17.18
CA LEU A 330 5.04 -12.02 17.78
C LEU A 330 3.98 -12.73 16.91
N TRP A 331 2.95 -11.99 16.47
CA TRP A 331 1.91 -12.55 15.61
C TRP A 331 2.46 -13.07 14.29
N PHE A 332 3.29 -12.28 13.61
CA PHE A 332 3.86 -12.68 12.31
C PHE A 332 4.84 -13.84 12.40
N GLN A 333 5.55 -14.00 13.53
CA GLN A 333 6.51 -15.08 13.71
C GLN A 333 5.83 -16.40 14.10
N GLU A 334 4.84 -16.37 15.00
CA GLU A 334 4.31 -17.59 15.61
C GLU A 334 2.87 -17.93 15.22
N PHE A 335 2.03 -16.96 14.85
CA PHE A 335 0.58 -17.14 14.75
C PHE A 335 -0.04 -16.81 13.39
N LYS A 336 0.70 -16.21 12.44
CA LYS A 336 0.17 -15.78 11.12
C LYS A 336 -0.50 -16.89 10.30
N ASP A 337 -0.06 -18.13 10.47
CA ASP A 337 -0.52 -19.29 9.70
C ASP A 337 -1.58 -20.10 10.47
N LEU A 338 -1.94 -19.68 11.69
CA LEU A 338 -3.01 -20.30 12.47
C LEU A 338 -4.35 -20.09 11.76
N ARG A 339 -5.17 -21.15 11.67
CA ARG A 339 -6.51 -21.13 11.06
C ARG A 339 -7.47 -21.95 11.87
N PHE A 340 -8.73 -21.51 11.94
CA PHE A 340 -9.86 -22.31 12.45
C PHE A 340 -10.25 -23.43 11.48
N VAL A 341 -9.95 -23.29 10.19
CA VAL A 341 -10.13 -24.35 9.18
C VAL A 341 -8.86 -24.52 8.37
N ARG A 342 -8.25 -25.69 8.43
CA ARG A 342 -7.01 -26.01 7.71
C ARG A 342 -7.34 -26.78 6.43
N ARG A 343 -7.47 -26.04 5.33
CA ARG A 343 -7.83 -26.58 3.99
C ARG A 343 -6.92 -27.72 3.54
N ALA A 344 -5.60 -27.58 3.72
CA ALA A 344 -4.63 -28.58 3.29
C ALA A 344 -4.80 -29.93 4.01
N GLU A 345 -5.15 -29.90 5.30
CA GLU A 345 -5.40 -31.12 6.09
C GLU A 345 -6.70 -31.81 5.66
N LEU A 346 -7.76 -31.03 5.37
CA LEU A 346 -9.02 -31.56 4.84
C LEU A 346 -8.84 -32.25 3.49
N LEU A 347 -8.11 -31.63 2.56
CA LEU A 347 -7.88 -32.18 1.23
C LEU A 347 -6.95 -33.40 1.21
N LYS A 348 -6.03 -33.51 2.17
CA LYS A 348 -5.15 -34.68 2.33
C LYS A 348 -5.81 -35.81 3.11
N GLY A 349 -6.92 -35.52 3.79
CA GLY A 349 -7.68 -36.47 4.60
C GLY A 349 -8.41 -37.53 3.78
N LYS A 350 -9.22 -38.33 4.48
CA LYS A 350 -10.10 -39.33 3.84
C LYS A 350 -11.33 -38.61 3.28
N LEU A 351 -11.31 -38.34 1.98
CA LEU A 351 -12.44 -37.83 1.22
C LEU A 351 -13.11 -38.96 0.42
N PRO A 352 -14.44 -38.93 0.23
CA PRO A 352 -15.43 -38.02 0.84
C PRO A 352 -15.70 -38.32 2.31
N LEU A 353 -16.13 -37.29 3.06
CA LEU A 353 -16.47 -37.41 4.48
C LEU A 353 -17.95 -37.70 4.67
N GLN A 354 -18.28 -38.52 5.68
CA GLN A 354 -19.64 -38.58 6.19
C GLN A 354 -20.01 -37.24 6.86
N PRO A 355 -21.31 -36.90 6.93
CA PRO A 355 -21.76 -35.65 7.56
C PRO A 355 -21.24 -35.43 8.99
N HIS A 356 -21.25 -36.48 9.81
CA HIS A 356 -20.74 -36.41 11.19
C HIS A 356 -19.22 -36.22 11.22
N GLU A 357 -18.47 -36.95 10.39
CA GLU A 357 -17.01 -36.82 10.28
C GLU A 357 -16.60 -35.41 9.86
N TYR A 358 -17.31 -34.83 8.88
CA TYR A 358 -17.06 -33.46 8.44
C TYR A 358 -17.28 -32.47 9.60
N GLN A 359 -18.38 -32.60 10.35
CA GLN A 359 -18.64 -31.73 11.49
C GLN A 359 -17.57 -31.88 12.58
N GLU A 360 -17.18 -33.10 12.90
CA GLU A 360 -16.13 -33.39 13.90
C GLU A 360 -14.79 -32.79 13.51
N VAL A 361 -14.38 -32.88 12.24
CA VAL A 361 -13.11 -32.31 11.76
C VAL A 361 -13.11 -30.79 11.89
N ILE A 362 -14.19 -30.11 11.48
CA ILE A 362 -14.29 -28.65 11.62
C ILE A 362 -14.27 -28.24 13.09
N GLN A 363 -15.06 -28.89 13.95
CA GLN A 363 -15.08 -28.61 15.39
C GLN A 363 -13.71 -28.85 16.04
N LYS A 364 -13.01 -29.92 15.63
CA LYS A 364 -11.65 -30.21 16.10
C LYS A 364 -10.67 -29.11 15.71
N HIS A 365 -10.64 -28.71 14.43
CA HIS A 365 -9.76 -27.64 13.97
C HIS A 365 -10.03 -26.34 14.73
N CYS A 366 -11.32 -26.00 14.89
CA CYS A 366 -11.77 -24.83 15.61
C CYS A 366 -11.33 -24.84 17.08
N MET A 367 -11.55 -25.94 17.78
CA MET A 367 -11.19 -26.13 19.18
C MET A 367 -9.67 -26.07 19.37
N GLU A 368 -8.88 -26.73 18.54
CA GLU A 368 -7.41 -26.70 18.62
C GLU A 368 -6.87 -25.28 18.43
N ALA A 369 -7.37 -24.55 17.42
CA ALA A 369 -6.98 -23.16 17.19
C ALA A 369 -7.38 -22.26 18.37
N ARG A 370 -8.58 -22.44 18.92
CA ARG A 370 -9.04 -21.71 20.11
C ARG A 370 -8.15 -21.99 21.32
N GLN A 371 -7.74 -23.24 21.54
CA GLN A 371 -6.82 -23.59 22.63
C GLN A 371 -5.44 -22.97 22.44
N ILE A 372 -4.94 -22.87 21.21
CA ILE A 372 -3.69 -22.15 20.91
C ILE A 372 -3.84 -20.66 21.25
N LEU A 373 -4.96 -20.03 20.90
CA LEU A 373 -5.20 -18.62 21.22
C LEU A 373 -5.22 -18.39 22.74
N LEU A 374 -5.94 -19.22 23.50
CA LEU A 374 -6.10 -19.07 24.94
C LEU A 374 -4.85 -19.46 25.74
N ASN A 375 -4.20 -20.56 25.37
CA ASN A 375 -3.12 -21.14 26.19
C ASN A 375 -1.72 -20.70 25.72
N LYS A 376 -1.58 -20.14 24.51
CA LYS A 376 -0.29 -19.70 23.98
C LYS A 376 -0.29 -18.23 23.59
N TRP A 377 -1.19 -17.79 22.71
CA TRP A 377 -1.14 -16.42 22.17
C TRP A 377 -1.38 -15.35 23.23
N ILE A 378 -2.51 -15.41 23.96
CA ILE A 378 -2.81 -14.43 25.01
C ILE A 378 -1.73 -14.43 26.11
N PRO A 379 -1.28 -15.59 26.65
CA PRO A 379 -0.17 -15.64 27.61
C PRO A 379 1.15 -15.08 27.06
N ALA A 380 1.50 -15.32 25.80
CA ALA A 380 2.70 -14.77 25.18
C ALA A 380 2.62 -13.24 25.06
N CYS A 381 1.47 -12.70 24.67
CA CYS A 381 1.21 -11.27 24.69
C CYS A 381 1.38 -10.70 26.12
N ALA A 382 0.79 -11.33 27.13
CA ALA A 382 0.92 -10.90 28.52
C ALA A 382 2.40 -10.92 28.98
N GLN A 383 3.15 -11.96 28.63
CA GLN A 383 4.57 -12.05 28.93
C GLN A 383 5.38 -10.92 28.29
N LEU A 384 5.04 -10.47 27.08
CA LEU A 384 5.67 -9.30 26.47
C LEU A 384 5.45 -8.04 27.31
N PHE A 385 4.22 -7.79 27.77
CA PHE A 385 3.93 -6.66 28.67
C PHE A 385 4.66 -6.76 30.00
N VAL A 386 4.85 -7.95 30.56
CA VAL A 386 5.63 -8.16 31.78
C VAL A 386 7.12 -7.90 31.56
N SER A 387 7.67 -8.29 30.42
CA SER A 387 9.10 -8.14 30.10
C SER A 387 9.50 -6.71 29.74
N ARG A 388 8.58 -5.93 29.15
CA ARG A 388 8.81 -4.59 28.59
C ARG A 388 8.01 -3.51 29.31
N LYS A 389 8.05 -3.54 30.64
CA LYS A 389 7.28 -2.65 31.53
C LYS A 389 7.58 -1.17 31.30
N GLU A 390 8.81 -0.84 30.97
CA GLU A 390 9.28 0.52 30.67
C GLU A 390 8.44 1.24 29.60
N HIS A 391 7.86 0.49 28.66
CA HIS A 391 7.10 1.04 27.54
C HIS A 391 5.65 1.41 27.87
N TRP A 392 5.10 1.01 29.02
CA TRP A 392 3.70 1.25 29.34
C TRP A 392 3.40 1.59 30.81
N VAL A 393 4.25 1.22 31.76
CA VAL A 393 3.98 1.43 33.20
C VAL A 393 3.81 2.91 33.56
N HIS A 394 4.39 3.82 32.79
CA HIS A 394 4.22 5.26 32.99
C HIS A 394 2.78 5.77 32.73
N PHE A 395 1.92 4.96 32.09
CA PHE A 395 0.49 5.26 31.95
C PHE A 395 -0.33 4.85 33.17
N ALA A 396 0.21 4.00 34.05
CA ALA A 396 -0.48 3.56 35.26
C ALA A 396 -0.61 4.73 36.26
N PRO A 397 -1.73 4.82 37.00
CA PRO A 397 -1.90 5.78 38.08
C PRO A 397 -0.81 5.58 39.15
N LYS A 398 -0.26 6.67 39.69
CA LYS A 398 0.80 6.62 40.71
C LYS A 398 0.24 6.63 42.13
N SER A 399 -1.00 7.08 42.30
CA SER A 399 -1.75 7.12 43.53
C SER A 399 -3.21 6.71 43.29
N ASP A 400 -3.90 6.24 44.31
CA ASP A 400 -5.32 5.85 44.25
C ASP A 400 -6.27 7.02 43.88
N TYR A 401 -5.78 8.27 43.96
CA TYR A 401 -6.52 9.46 43.53
C TYR A 401 -6.28 9.83 42.05
N ASP A 402 -5.30 9.22 41.40
CA ASP A 402 -5.00 9.48 39.98
C ASP A 402 -5.99 8.74 39.08
N SER A 403 -6.35 9.36 37.95
CA SER A 403 -7.23 8.73 36.97
C SER A 403 -6.57 7.55 36.27
N SER A 404 -7.28 6.42 36.17
CA SER A 404 -6.91 5.24 35.37
C SER A 404 -7.12 5.45 33.86
N ARG A 405 -7.64 6.60 33.42
CA ARG A 405 -8.04 6.82 32.04
C ARG A 405 -6.92 6.59 31.02
N ASN A 406 -5.70 7.02 31.32
CA ASN A 406 -4.57 6.87 30.38
C ASN A 406 -4.19 5.39 30.16
N ILE A 407 -4.21 4.58 31.21
CA ILE A 407 -3.91 3.14 31.09
C ILE A 407 -5.07 2.40 30.41
N GLU A 408 -6.31 2.80 30.67
CA GLU A 408 -7.49 2.26 29.98
C GLU A 408 -7.49 2.58 28.48
N GLU A 409 -7.20 3.83 28.09
CA GLU A 409 -7.08 4.24 26.68
C GLU A 409 -5.93 3.51 25.99
N TYR A 410 -4.80 3.32 26.67
CA TYR A 410 -3.68 2.54 26.17
C TYR A 410 -4.07 1.08 25.91
N PHE A 411 -4.66 0.38 26.89
CA PHE A 411 -5.06 -1.01 26.68
C PHE A 411 -6.27 -1.16 25.75
N ALA A 412 -7.12 -0.14 25.60
CA ALA A 412 -8.14 -0.12 24.55
C ALA A 412 -7.50 -0.09 23.15
N SER A 413 -6.41 0.65 22.97
CA SER A 413 -5.60 0.63 21.72
C SER A 413 -4.96 -0.75 21.50
N VAL A 414 -4.41 -1.37 22.55
CA VAL A 414 -3.86 -2.73 22.48
C VAL A 414 -4.93 -3.75 22.12
N ALA A 415 -6.10 -3.69 22.77
CA ALA A 415 -7.23 -4.57 22.50
C ALA A 415 -7.71 -4.40 21.06
N SER A 416 -7.81 -3.16 20.57
CA SER A 416 -8.17 -2.89 19.16
C SER A 416 -7.17 -3.50 18.19
N PHE A 417 -5.87 -3.39 18.47
CA PHE A 417 -4.82 -3.99 17.65
C PHE A 417 -4.89 -5.53 17.65
N MET A 418 -5.01 -6.17 18.82
CA MET A 418 -5.15 -7.62 18.93
C MET A 418 -6.46 -8.13 18.32
N SER A 419 -7.54 -7.35 18.41
CA SER A 419 -8.80 -7.64 17.73
C SER A 419 -8.66 -7.66 16.22
N LEU A 420 -7.87 -6.77 15.63
CA LEU A 420 -7.59 -6.81 14.18
C LEU A 420 -6.89 -8.11 13.78
N GLN A 421 -5.94 -8.60 14.59
CA GLN A 421 -5.25 -9.86 14.36
C GLN A 421 -6.21 -11.06 14.43
N LEU A 422 -7.05 -11.11 15.46
CA LEU A 422 -8.07 -12.15 15.62
C LEU A 422 -9.08 -12.14 14.46
N ARG A 423 -9.55 -10.94 14.06
CA ARG A 423 -10.45 -10.78 12.91
C ARG A 423 -9.80 -11.26 11.62
N GLU A 424 -8.53 -10.91 11.37
CA GLU A 424 -7.80 -11.39 10.19
C GLU A 424 -7.74 -12.92 10.15
N LEU A 425 -7.45 -13.57 11.29
CA LEU A 425 -7.45 -15.04 11.39
C LEU A 425 -8.80 -15.65 11.03
N VAL A 426 -9.91 -15.08 11.53
CA VAL A 426 -11.27 -15.55 11.20
C VAL A 426 -11.56 -15.39 9.71
N ILE A 427 -11.27 -14.22 9.14
CA ILE A 427 -11.48 -13.93 7.73
C ILE A 427 -10.68 -14.91 6.87
N LYS A 428 -9.40 -15.13 7.16
CA LYS A 428 -8.57 -16.12 6.46
C LYS A 428 -9.09 -17.54 6.58
N SER A 429 -9.65 -17.91 7.73
CA SER A 429 -10.25 -19.24 7.93
C SER A 429 -11.53 -19.43 7.10
N LEU A 430 -12.34 -18.38 6.96
CA LEU A 430 -13.52 -18.38 6.10
C LEU A 430 -13.14 -18.42 4.61
N GLU A 431 -12.13 -17.64 4.20
CA GLU A 431 -11.57 -17.70 2.84
C GLU A 431 -11.05 -19.12 2.49
N ASP A 432 -10.39 -19.79 3.44
CA ASP A 432 -9.91 -21.17 3.28
C ASP A 432 -11.07 -22.16 3.12
N LEU A 433 -12.15 -21.99 3.89
CA LEU A 433 -13.37 -22.81 3.77
C LEU A 433 -14.05 -22.59 2.42
N ILE A 434 -14.20 -21.35 1.96
CA ILE A 434 -14.78 -21.05 0.64
C ILE A 434 -13.92 -21.64 -0.47
N SER A 435 -12.60 -21.53 -0.34
CA SER A 435 -11.64 -22.08 -1.30
C SER A 435 -11.72 -23.61 -1.38
N LEU A 436 -12.20 -24.29 -0.34
CA LEU A 436 -12.50 -25.73 -0.38
C LEU A 436 -13.69 -26.02 -1.31
N PHE A 437 -14.80 -25.27 -1.16
CA PHE A 437 -15.99 -25.47 -1.99
C PHE A 437 -15.79 -24.97 -3.44
N MET A 438 -15.01 -23.91 -3.65
CA MET A 438 -14.73 -23.34 -4.97
C MET A 438 -14.02 -24.30 -5.94
N ILE A 439 -13.45 -25.41 -5.43
CA ILE A 439 -12.94 -26.51 -6.25
C ILE A 439 -14.07 -27.10 -7.13
N HIS A 440 -15.33 -27.01 -6.70
CA HIS A 440 -16.51 -27.57 -7.37
C HIS A 440 -17.39 -26.52 -8.05
N LYS A 441 -16.85 -25.33 -8.36
CA LYS A 441 -17.60 -24.19 -8.92
C LYS A 441 -18.32 -24.45 -10.25
N ASP A 442 -17.84 -25.44 -11.00
CA ASP A 442 -18.34 -25.80 -12.33
C ASP A 442 -19.62 -26.65 -12.24
N GLY A 443 -19.94 -27.21 -11.07
CA GLY A 443 -21.14 -28.00 -10.81
C GLY A 443 -20.99 -29.47 -11.19
N ASN A 444 -22.12 -30.17 -11.23
CA ASN A 444 -22.17 -31.61 -11.55
C ASN A 444 -23.34 -31.99 -12.47
N ASP A 445 -23.78 -31.07 -13.33
CA ASP A 445 -24.76 -31.38 -14.38
C ASP A 445 -24.05 -32.08 -15.55
N PHE A 446 -23.99 -33.42 -15.47
CA PHE A 446 -23.41 -34.29 -16.51
C PHE A 446 -24.44 -34.61 -17.61
N GLU A 447 -23.99 -34.99 -18.80
CA GLU A 447 -24.89 -35.51 -19.85
C GLU A 447 -25.24 -36.99 -19.60
N GLU A 448 -26.50 -37.39 -19.78
CA GLU A 448 -26.89 -38.79 -19.60
C GLU A 448 -26.43 -39.66 -20.79
N PRO A 449 -25.91 -40.89 -20.57
CA PRO A 449 -25.83 -41.61 -19.29
C PRO A 449 -24.60 -41.22 -18.45
N TYR A 450 -24.71 -41.39 -17.13
CA TYR A 450 -23.62 -41.12 -16.18
C TYR A 450 -22.31 -41.82 -16.56
N GLN A 451 -21.22 -41.06 -16.62
CA GLN A 451 -19.87 -41.56 -16.85
C GLN A 451 -18.97 -41.23 -15.66
N GLU A 452 -18.44 -42.25 -15.00
CA GLU A 452 -17.60 -42.09 -13.80
C GLU A 452 -16.35 -41.25 -14.06
N MET A 453 -15.78 -41.37 -15.27
CA MET A 453 -14.57 -40.64 -15.69
C MET A 453 -14.77 -39.13 -15.83
N GLU A 454 -15.96 -38.57 -15.62
CA GLU A 454 -16.19 -37.13 -15.67
C GLU A 454 -15.85 -36.43 -14.34
N PHE A 455 -15.70 -37.17 -13.24
CA PHE A 455 -15.61 -36.61 -11.88
C PHE A 455 -14.34 -37.03 -11.10
N PHE A 456 -13.15 -36.75 -11.64
CA PHE A 456 -11.85 -37.04 -10.99
C PHE A 456 -11.50 -36.13 -9.80
N ILE A 457 -12.31 -35.11 -9.51
CA ILE A 457 -12.07 -34.16 -8.42
C ILE A 457 -12.54 -34.79 -7.10
N PRO A 458 -11.74 -34.79 -6.01
CA PRO A 458 -12.13 -35.38 -4.72
C PRO A 458 -13.44 -34.81 -4.19
N GLN A 459 -14.42 -35.67 -3.88
CA GLN A 459 -15.71 -35.27 -3.33
C GLN A 459 -15.60 -34.87 -1.85
N LEU A 460 -16.43 -33.94 -1.38
CA LEU A 460 -16.38 -33.45 0.00
C LEU A 460 -17.28 -34.24 0.93
N LEU A 461 -18.54 -34.45 0.53
CA LEU A 461 -19.59 -34.99 1.41
C LEU A 461 -20.24 -36.23 0.81
N MET A 462 -20.42 -37.26 1.64
CA MET A 462 -21.20 -38.44 1.30
C MET A 462 -22.69 -38.22 1.57
N ILE A 463 -23.53 -38.63 0.64
CA ILE A 463 -25.00 -38.65 0.76
C ILE A 463 -25.48 -40.07 0.49
N LYS A 464 -26.20 -40.69 1.42
CA LYS A 464 -26.77 -42.02 1.26
C LYS A 464 -28.09 -41.95 0.51
N LEU A 465 -28.34 -42.93 -0.33
CA LEU A 465 -29.65 -43.15 -0.95
C LEU A 465 -30.42 -44.18 -0.12
N GLU A 466 -31.62 -43.80 0.31
CA GLU A 466 -32.51 -44.64 1.10
C GLU A 466 -33.89 -44.71 0.45
N VAL A 467 -34.59 -45.82 0.66
CA VAL A 467 -35.97 -45.98 0.19
C VAL A 467 -36.91 -45.46 1.29
N ASN A 468 -37.73 -44.48 0.95
CA ASN A 468 -38.89 -44.06 1.74
C ASN A 468 -40.12 -44.20 0.84
N GLU A 469 -40.78 -45.35 0.93
CA GLU A 469 -41.75 -45.80 -0.08
C GLU A 469 -42.79 -44.72 -0.43
N PRO A 470 -43.06 -44.48 -1.73
CA PRO A 470 -42.51 -45.15 -2.93
C PRO A 470 -41.27 -44.42 -3.53
N ILE A 471 -40.60 -43.54 -2.80
CA ILE A 471 -39.56 -42.65 -3.36
C ILE A 471 -38.15 -42.95 -2.80
N ILE A 472 -37.13 -42.67 -3.61
CA ILE A 472 -35.74 -42.65 -3.18
C ILE A 472 -35.43 -41.27 -2.58
N VAL A 473 -34.94 -41.24 -1.35
CA VAL A 473 -34.60 -40.01 -0.63
C VAL A 473 -33.10 -39.91 -0.37
N PHE A 474 -32.61 -38.69 -0.28
CA PHE A 474 -31.23 -38.38 0.09
C PHE A 474 -31.12 -38.28 1.62
N ASN A 475 -30.18 -39.03 2.21
CA ASN A 475 -29.85 -38.96 3.63
C ASN A 475 -28.36 -38.63 3.82
N PRO A 476 -28.01 -37.42 4.29
CA PRO A 476 -28.89 -36.31 4.64
C PRO A 476 -29.52 -35.66 3.41
N SER A 477 -30.63 -34.94 3.61
CA SER A 477 -31.23 -34.12 2.55
C SER A 477 -30.30 -32.99 2.12
N PHE A 478 -30.58 -32.36 0.98
CA PHE A 478 -29.82 -31.17 0.57
C PHE A 478 -29.92 -30.03 1.60
N ASP A 479 -31.08 -29.80 2.19
CA ASP A 479 -31.21 -28.81 3.27
C ASP A 479 -30.39 -29.19 4.50
N GLY A 480 -30.31 -30.49 4.82
CA GLY A 480 -29.43 -31.02 5.86
C GLY A 480 -27.95 -30.75 5.56
N CYS A 481 -27.51 -31.01 4.32
CA CYS A 481 -26.15 -30.71 3.87
C CYS A 481 -25.85 -29.21 3.95
N TRP A 482 -26.79 -28.37 3.50
CA TRP A 482 -26.65 -26.91 3.54
C TRP A 482 -26.53 -26.40 4.97
N LYS A 483 -27.38 -26.90 5.87
CA LYS A 483 -27.31 -26.58 7.30
C LYS A 483 -25.96 -26.95 7.91
N LEU A 484 -25.41 -28.11 7.54
CA LEU A 484 -24.09 -28.55 7.99
C LEU A 484 -22.95 -27.63 7.51
N ILE A 485 -23.03 -27.13 6.27
CA ILE A 485 -22.09 -26.13 5.73
C ILE A 485 -22.23 -24.79 6.47
N CYS A 486 -23.45 -24.28 6.65
CA CYS A 486 -23.72 -23.05 7.41
C CYS A 486 -23.27 -23.15 8.88
N ASN A 487 -23.45 -24.32 9.50
CA ASN A 487 -22.97 -24.59 10.84
C ASN A 487 -21.44 -24.51 10.91
N SER A 488 -20.72 -24.87 9.85
CA SER A 488 -19.25 -24.74 9.80
C SER A 488 -18.80 -23.29 9.86
N ILE A 489 -19.45 -22.43 9.07
CA ILE A 489 -19.20 -20.98 9.08
C ILE A 489 -19.50 -20.41 10.46
N SER A 490 -20.64 -20.79 11.04
CA SER A 490 -21.04 -20.36 12.39
C SER A 490 -20.07 -20.86 13.46
N GLU A 491 -19.55 -22.08 13.34
CA GLU A 491 -18.61 -22.68 14.29
C GLU A 491 -17.27 -21.91 14.30
N ILE A 492 -16.78 -21.49 13.13
CA ILE A 492 -15.57 -20.67 12.99
C ILE A 492 -15.74 -19.34 13.72
N VAL A 493 -16.86 -18.65 13.47
CA VAL A 493 -17.15 -17.36 14.08
C VAL A 493 -17.26 -17.50 15.60
N LYS A 494 -18.09 -18.44 16.08
CA LYS A 494 -18.27 -18.71 17.52
C LYS A 494 -16.99 -19.11 18.22
N SER A 495 -16.11 -19.86 17.56
CA SER A 495 -14.82 -20.28 18.13
C SER A 495 -13.85 -19.13 18.37
N SER A 496 -14.06 -18.00 17.69
CA SER A 496 -13.31 -16.77 17.90
C SER A 496 -13.89 -15.85 18.99
N GLU A 497 -15.11 -16.13 19.47
CA GLU A 497 -15.76 -15.35 20.51
C GLU A 497 -15.21 -15.68 21.90
N GLY A 498 -15.30 -14.71 22.81
CA GLY A 498 -14.91 -14.89 24.21
C GLY A 498 -13.40 -15.02 24.45
N ILE A 499 -12.56 -14.65 23.48
CA ILE A 499 -11.12 -14.54 23.69
C ILE A 499 -10.84 -13.32 24.57
N PRO A 500 -10.16 -13.46 25.72
CA PRO A 500 -9.97 -12.37 26.68
C PRO A 500 -8.95 -11.34 26.15
N LYS A 501 -9.12 -10.09 26.56
CA LYS A 501 -8.11 -9.06 26.40
C LYS A 501 -6.88 -9.40 27.25
N VAL A 502 -5.71 -8.95 26.82
CA VAL A 502 -4.44 -9.22 27.52
C VAL A 502 -4.43 -8.68 28.96
N GLU A 503 -5.13 -7.57 29.20
CA GLU A 503 -5.28 -6.94 30.52
C GLU A 503 -5.95 -7.87 31.55
N SER A 504 -6.84 -8.77 31.12
CA SER A 504 -7.48 -9.76 32.02
C SER A 504 -6.50 -10.80 32.57
N VAL A 505 -5.37 -11.01 31.88
CA VAL A 505 -4.28 -11.89 32.33
C VAL A 505 -3.25 -11.10 33.14
N LEU A 506 -2.99 -9.84 32.76
CA LEU A 506 -2.04 -8.97 33.45
C LEU A 506 -2.52 -8.50 34.83
N PHE A 507 -3.83 -8.27 34.98
CA PHE A 507 -4.42 -7.72 36.20
C PHE A 507 -5.47 -8.69 36.75
N PRO A 508 -5.09 -9.55 37.71
CA PRO A 508 -6.00 -10.51 38.33
C PRO A 508 -7.25 -9.88 38.95
N GLU A 509 -7.17 -8.60 39.33
CA GLU A 509 -8.26 -7.80 39.90
C GLU A 509 -9.37 -7.53 38.87
N LEU A 510 -9.06 -7.58 37.58
CA LEU A 510 -10.02 -7.39 36.49
C LEU A 510 -10.72 -8.71 36.10
N LYS A 511 -10.45 -9.81 36.80
CA LYS A 511 -11.17 -11.08 36.58
C LYS A 511 -12.64 -10.91 36.95
N GLY A 512 -13.52 -11.22 36.01
CA GLY A 512 -14.98 -11.10 36.17
C GLY A 512 -15.61 -9.94 35.40
N TYR A 513 -14.81 -8.98 34.92
CA TYR A 513 -15.27 -7.98 33.96
C TYR A 513 -15.33 -8.57 32.55
N ASN A 514 -16.29 -8.11 31.73
CA ASN A 514 -16.46 -8.56 30.33
C ASN A 514 -15.40 -7.93 29.42
N LEU A 515 -14.16 -8.38 29.55
CA LEU A 515 -13.00 -7.88 28.82
C LEU A 515 -12.62 -8.86 27.70
N ILE A 516 -13.46 -8.89 26.67
CA ILE A 516 -13.26 -9.74 25.49
C ILE A 516 -12.74 -8.93 24.31
N LEU A 517 -11.93 -9.56 23.46
CA LEU A 517 -11.53 -9.00 22.18
C LEU A 517 -12.72 -9.01 21.21
N GLY A 518 -12.89 -7.92 20.47
CA GLY A 518 -13.80 -7.88 19.33
C GLY A 518 -13.31 -8.82 18.22
N THR A 519 -14.24 -9.59 17.66
CA THR A 519 -14.00 -10.51 16.54
C THR A 519 -15.04 -10.26 15.43
N VAL A 520 -15.06 -11.09 14.39
CA VAL A 520 -16.08 -11.06 13.33
C VAL A 520 -17.41 -11.57 13.89
N ASN A 521 -18.52 -10.91 13.57
CA ASN A 521 -19.86 -11.37 13.96
C ASN A 521 -20.60 -12.04 12.79
N THR A 522 -21.57 -12.91 13.12
CA THR A 522 -22.39 -13.62 12.12
C THR A 522 -23.26 -12.70 11.28
N GLU A 523 -23.61 -11.52 11.79
CA GLU A 523 -24.48 -10.54 11.11
C GLU A 523 -23.69 -9.59 10.20
N GLU A 524 -22.36 -9.70 10.14
CA GLU A 524 -21.56 -8.86 9.27
C GLU A 524 -21.81 -9.19 7.79
N LYS A 525 -21.91 -8.15 6.96
CA LYS A 525 -22.08 -8.29 5.50
C LYS A 525 -21.04 -9.22 4.88
N LEU A 526 -19.80 -9.17 5.37
CA LEU A 526 -18.71 -10.04 4.93
C LEU A 526 -19.08 -11.54 5.05
N VAL A 527 -19.70 -11.94 6.16
CA VAL A 527 -20.11 -13.33 6.40
C VAL A 527 -21.25 -13.71 5.47
N SER A 528 -22.23 -12.82 5.25
CA SER A 528 -23.29 -13.03 4.26
C SER A 528 -22.73 -13.22 2.85
N ASP A 529 -21.78 -12.38 2.43
CA ASP A 529 -21.15 -12.48 1.11
C ASP A 529 -20.41 -13.81 0.92
N PHE A 530 -19.84 -14.37 1.99
CA PHE A 530 -19.22 -15.69 2.00
C PHE A 530 -20.24 -16.84 1.91
N VAL A 531 -21.34 -16.75 2.67
CA VAL A 531 -22.44 -17.72 2.60
C VAL A 531 -23.04 -17.75 1.18
N ASP A 532 -23.29 -16.58 0.59
CA ASP A 532 -23.85 -16.45 -0.76
C ASP A 532 -22.93 -17.05 -1.82
N GLN A 533 -21.62 -16.88 -1.69
CA GLN A 533 -20.63 -17.50 -2.59
C GLN A 533 -20.68 -19.03 -2.53
N ILE A 534 -20.69 -19.61 -1.33
CA ILE A 534 -20.76 -21.07 -1.18
C ILE A 534 -22.12 -21.58 -1.67
N PHE A 535 -23.21 -20.84 -1.43
CA PHE A 535 -24.55 -21.22 -1.86
C PHE A 535 -24.67 -21.36 -3.37
N ARG A 536 -24.07 -20.45 -4.14
CA ARG A 536 -24.05 -20.53 -5.61
C ARG A 536 -23.36 -21.80 -6.10
N VAL A 537 -22.24 -22.19 -5.48
CA VAL A 537 -21.53 -23.43 -5.80
C VAL A 537 -22.38 -24.64 -5.41
N PHE A 538 -22.97 -24.61 -4.22
CA PHE A 538 -23.84 -25.66 -3.70
C PHE A 538 -25.03 -25.93 -4.62
N GLN A 539 -25.73 -24.90 -5.09
CA GLN A 539 -26.87 -25.03 -6.01
C GLN A 539 -26.50 -25.76 -7.31
N LYS A 540 -25.36 -25.40 -7.92
CA LYS A 540 -24.87 -26.07 -9.14
C LYS A 540 -24.52 -27.53 -8.92
N ASN A 541 -24.22 -27.92 -7.68
CA ASN A 541 -23.88 -29.29 -7.31
C ASN A 541 -25.09 -30.13 -6.85
N GLN A 542 -26.31 -29.58 -6.86
CA GLN A 542 -27.53 -30.36 -6.57
C GLN A 542 -28.09 -31.09 -7.80
N VAL A 543 -27.72 -30.67 -9.00
CA VAL A 543 -28.32 -31.14 -10.25
C VAL A 543 -27.94 -32.59 -10.53
N GLY A 544 -26.65 -32.92 -10.44
CA GLY A 544 -26.11 -34.25 -10.69
C GLY A 544 -26.78 -35.36 -9.87
N PRO A 545 -26.86 -35.25 -8.53
CA PRO A 545 -27.47 -36.30 -7.72
C PRO A 545 -28.95 -36.51 -8.04
N ARG A 546 -29.70 -35.44 -8.34
CA ARG A 546 -31.11 -35.56 -8.77
C ARG A 546 -31.23 -36.24 -10.12
N LYS A 547 -30.34 -35.90 -11.06
CA LYS A 547 -30.27 -36.52 -12.40
C LYS A 547 -29.92 -38.00 -12.31
N TYR A 548 -28.99 -38.39 -11.43
CA TYR A 548 -28.60 -39.78 -11.23
C TYR A 548 -29.75 -40.69 -10.77
N LEU A 549 -30.76 -40.16 -10.06
CA LEU A 549 -31.95 -40.94 -9.72
C LEU A 549 -32.71 -41.48 -10.96
N ASN A 550 -32.54 -40.87 -12.14
CA ASN A 550 -33.12 -41.37 -13.38
C ASN A 550 -32.66 -42.80 -13.73
N VAL A 551 -31.46 -43.20 -13.29
CA VAL A 551 -30.94 -44.57 -13.49
C VAL A 551 -31.81 -45.61 -12.78
N TYR A 552 -32.50 -45.24 -11.70
CA TYR A 552 -33.37 -46.13 -10.93
C TYR A 552 -34.82 -46.16 -11.41
N LYS A 553 -35.27 -45.21 -12.26
CA LYS A 553 -36.66 -45.15 -12.76
C LYS A 553 -37.15 -46.44 -13.42
N LYS A 554 -36.24 -47.21 -14.04
CA LYS A 554 -36.55 -48.51 -14.63
C LYS A 554 -37.00 -49.58 -13.62
N TYR A 555 -36.87 -49.29 -12.32
CA TYR A 555 -37.23 -50.19 -11.22
C TYR A 555 -38.29 -49.58 -10.29
N ASP A 556 -38.98 -48.51 -10.72
CA ASP A 556 -40.03 -47.86 -9.92
C ASP A 556 -41.14 -48.84 -9.51
N ASP A 557 -41.38 -49.89 -10.32
CA ASP A 557 -42.35 -50.94 -10.03
C ASP A 557 -42.02 -51.78 -8.78
N LEU A 558 -40.74 -51.82 -8.38
CA LEU A 558 -40.30 -52.43 -7.11
C LEU A 558 -40.50 -51.50 -5.91
N LEU A 559 -40.62 -50.19 -6.14
CA LEU A 559 -40.78 -49.17 -5.09
C LEU A 559 -42.24 -48.86 -4.78
N ASP A 560 -43.12 -48.88 -5.78
CA ASP A 560 -44.54 -48.51 -5.67
C ASP A 560 -45.49 -49.70 -5.40
N ASN A 561 -44.94 -50.89 -5.16
CA ASN A 561 -45.65 -52.16 -5.00
C ASN A 561 -46.41 -52.66 -6.25
N THR A 562 -46.25 -52.04 -7.41
CA THR A 562 -46.88 -52.48 -8.66
C THR A 562 -46.39 -53.87 -9.07
N ALA A 563 -45.11 -54.17 -8.87
CA ALA A 563 -44.56 -55.50 -9.15
C ALA A 563 -45.19 -56.59 -8.26
N GLU A 564 -45.41 -56.30 -6.98
CA GLU A 564 -46.05 -57.21 -6.02
C GLU A 564 -47.52 -57.48 -6.39
N GLN A 565 -48.24 -56.43 -6.81
CA GLN A 565 -49.61 -56.54 -7.32
C GLN A 565 -49.66 -57.36 -8.61
N GLY A 566 -48.71 -57.15 -9.51
CA GLY A 566 -48.57 -57.92 -10.75
C GLY A 566 -48.32 -59.41 -10.50
N ILE A 567 -47.47 -59.76 -9.52
CA ILE A 567 -47.29 -61.16 -9.09
C ILE A 567 -48.57 -61.71 -8.47
N THR A 568 -49.26 -60.92 -7.64
CA THR A 568 -50.53 -61.35 -7.04
C THR A 568 -51.62 -61.61 -8.08
N ALA A 569 -51.68 -60.80 -9.15
CA ALA A 569 -52.59 -61.01 -10.26
C ALA A 569 -52.24 -62.27 -11.06
N PHE A 570 -50.95 -62.45 -11.39
CA PHE A 570 -50.45 -63.66 -12.06
C PHE A 570 -50.79 -64.94 -11.27
N LEU A 571 -50.61 -64.93 -9.95
CA LEU A 571 -50.92 -66.09 -9.10
C LEU A 571 -52.42 -66.44 -9.01
N LYS A 572 -53.32 -65.53 -9.42
CA LYS A 572 -54.78 -65.80 -9.46
C LYS A 572 -55.23 -66.45 -10.76
N GLU A 573 -54.42 -66.38 -11.80
CA GLU A 573 -54.70 -66.95 -13.11
C GLU A 573 -54.07 -68.36 -13.21
N ASN A 574 -54.59 -69.19 -14.12
CA ASN A 574 -54.03 -70.51 -14.40
C ASN A 574 -52.92 -70.37 -15.45
N HIS A 575 -51.68 -70.69 -15.07
CA HIS A 575 -50.51 -70.59 -15.94
C HIS A 575 -49.76 -71.93 -16.04
N GLU A 576 -49.03 -72.12 -17.15
CA GLU A 576 -48.17 -73.28 -17.32
C GLU A 576 -46.83 -73.09 -16.59
N ILE A 577 -46.14 -74.19 -16.27
CA ILE A 577 -44.84 -74.15 -15.56
C ILE A 577 -43.81 -73.30 -16.34
N GLU A 578 -43.87 -73.31 -17.67
CA GLU A 578 -42.97 -72.54 -18.53
C GLU A 578 -43.16 -71.02 -18.37
N ASP A 579 -44.39 -70.56 -18.09
CA ASP A 579 -44.69 -69.15 -17.79
C ASP A 579 -44.07 -68.71 -16.46
N PHE A 580 -44.18 -69.55 -15.41
CA PHE A 580 -43.53 -69.30 -14.12
C PHE A 580 -42.02 -69.14 -14.28
N VAL A 581 -41.41 -69.96 -15.12
CA VAL A 581 -39.96 -69.97 -15.32
C VAL A 581 -39.51 -68.74 -16.08
N THR A 582 -40.24 -68.36 -17.12
CA THR A 582 -40.02 -67.11 -17.85
C THR A 582 -40.10 -65.91 -16.90
N ARG A 583 -41.10 -65.88 -16.02
CA ARG A 583 -41.26 -64.81 -15.04
C ARG A 583 -40.14 -64.80 -13.99
N ILE A 584 -39.79 -65.95 -13.41
CA ILE A 584 -38.68 -66.09 -12.46
C ILE A 584 -37.36 -65.64 -13.09
N ASN A 585 -37.09 -66.03 -14.34
CA ASN A 585 -35.88 -65.63 -15.06
C ASN A 585 -35.85 -64.11 -15.32
N SER A 586 -37.00 -63.50 -15.61
CA SER A 586 -37.09 -62.03 -15.75
C SER A 586 -36.74 -61.30 -14.45
N ILE A 587 -37.20 -61.80 -13.30
CA ILE A 587 -36.91 -61.24 -11.98
C ILE A 587 -35.45 -61.46 -11.58
N LYS A 588 -34.91 -62.67 -11.82
CA LYS A 588 -33.48 -62.99 -11.63
C LYS A 588 -32.59 -62.05 -12.45
N LYS A 589 -32.92 -61.82 -13.73
CA LYS A 589 -32.19 -60.90 -14.61
C LYS A 589 -32.19 -59.48 -14.03
N ARG A 590 -33.35 -58.97 -13.64
CA ARG A 590 -33.48 -57.63 -13.05
C ARG A 590 -32.68 -57.48 -11.75
N ARG A 591 -32.74 -58.47 -10.86
CA ARG A 591 -31.92 -58.50 -9.63
C ARG A 591 -30.42 -58.43 -9.95
N ASN A 592 -29.96 -59.20 -10.93
CA ASN A 592 -28.55 -59.20 -11.33
C ASN A 592 -28.12 -57.85 -11.93
N GLU A 593 -29.00 -57.19 -12.69
CA GLU A 593 -28.76 -55.83 -13.19
C GLU A 593 -28.62 -54.82 -12.05
N ILE A 594 -29.47 -54.87 -11.02
CA ILE A 594 -29.39 -54.00 -9.84
C ILE A 594 -28.11 -54.29 -9.03
N ALA A 595 -27.78 -55.56 -8.82
CA ALA A 595 -26.58 -55.97 -8.09
C ALA A 595 -25.27 -55.53 -8.78
N SER A 596 -25.32 -55.29 -10.09
CA SER A 596 -24.18 -54.82 -10.89
C SER A 596 -24.06 -53.29 -10.95
N MET A 597 -24.97 -52.55 -10.30
CA MET A 597 -24.93 -51.08 -10.28
C MET A 597 -23.84 -50.53 -9.36
N HIS A 598 -23.46 -49.28 -9.60
CA HIS A 598 -22.47 -48.57 -8.79
C HIS A 598 -22.88 -48.55 -7.31
N ILE A 599 -21.93 -48.90 -6.44
CA ILE A 599 -22.09 -48.82 -4.97
C ILE A 599 -21.90 -47.38 -4.52
N THR A 600 -20.90 -46.69 -5.06
CA THR A 600 -20.60 -45.28 -4.81
C THR A 600 -20.56 -44.51 -6.12
N VAL A 601 -21.07 -43.28 -6.11
CA VAL A 601 -21.21 -42.47 -7.33
C VAL A 601 -20.60 -41.09 -7.10
N PRO A 602 -19.38 -40.83 -7.60
CA PRO A 602 -18.75 -39.52 -7.49
C PRO A 602 -19.44 -38.47 -8.37
N LEU A 603 -19.81 -37.32 -7.77
CA LEU A 603 -20.53 -36.20 -8.41
C LEU A 603 -20.00 -34.84 -7.93
N ALA A 604 -18.75 -34.53 -8.31
CA ALA A 604 -18.00 -33.33 -7.95
C ALA A 604 -17.98 -33.04 -6.44
N MET A 605 -18.89 -32.21 -5.91
CA MET A 605 -18.95 -31.89 -4.48
C MET A 605 -19.46 -33.06 -3.62
N PHE A 606 -20.36 -33.88 -4.16
CA PHE A 606 -21.01 -34.97 -3.43
C PHE A 606 -20.58 -36.33 -3.95
N CYS A 607 -20.58 -37.33 -3.08
CA CYS A 607 -20.54 -38.73 -3.44
C CYS A 607 -21.83 -39.39 -2.97
N LEU A 608 -22.52 -40.12 -3.84
CA LEU A 608 -23.68 -40.90 -3.43
C LEU A 608 -23.24 -42.29 -2.94
N ASP A 609 -23.80 -42.73 -1.82
CA ASP A 609 -23.72 -44.12 -1.35
C ASP A 609 -25.05 -44.81 -1.66
N ALA A 610 -25.04 -45.63 -2.70
CA ALA A 610 -26.19 -46.39 -3.19
C ALA A 610 -26.21 -47.84 -2.67
N LYS A 611 -25.27 -48.22 -1.78
CA LYS A 611 -25.11 -49.60 -1.32
C LYS A 611 -26.39 -50.16 -0.71
N MET A 612 -26.98 -49.42 0.22
CA MET A 612 -28.20 -49.85 0.93
C MET A 612 -29.42 -49.87 0.00
N LEU A 613 -29.55 -48.86 -0.87
CA LEU A 613 -30.60 -48.83 -1.90
C LEU A 613 -30.53 -50.05 -2.84
N ASN A 614 -29.35 -50.35 -3.38
CA ASN A 614 -29.17 -51.48 -4.28
C ASN A 614 -29.47 -52.80 -3.57
N TYR A 615 -29.08 -52.93 -2.30
CA TYR A 615 -29.38 -54.10 -1.47
C TYR A 615 -30.88 -54.27 -1.26
N ASP A 616 -31.60 -53.22 -0.85
CA ASP A 616 -33.05 -53.24 -0.60
C ASP A 616 -33.82 -53.61 -1.88
N LEU A 617 -33.48 -52.99 -3.02
CA LEU A 617 -34.08 -53.33 -4.31
C LEU A 617 -33.82 -54.79 -4.74
N CYS A 618 -32.61 -55.30 -4.46
CA CYS A 618 -32.29 -56.71 -4.72
C CYS A 618 -33.09 -57.65 -3.82
N GLU A 619 -33.31 -57.29 -2.55
CA GLU A 619 -34.11 -58.06 -1.59
C GLU A 619 -35.58 -58.08 -2.01
N ARG A 620 -36.15 -56.94 -2.40
CA ARG A 620 -37.52 -56.86 -2.96
C ARG A 620 -37.70 -57.76 -4.17
N ALA A 621 -36.78 -57.71 -5.13
CA ALA A 621 -36.80 -58.61 -6.29
C ALA A 621 -36.67 -60.08 -5.88
N GLN A 622 -35.86 -60.38 -4.86
CA GLN A 622 -35.71 -61.74 -4.34
C GLN A 622 -37.00 -62.25 -3.67
N ASN A 623 -37.70 -61.41 -2.90
CA ASN A 623 -38.97 -61.75 -2.27
C ASN A 623 -40.06 -62.07 -3.30
N LEU A 624 -40.15 -61.29 -4.39
CA LEU A 624 -41.07 -61.57 -5.51
C LEU A 624 -40.82 -62.95 -6.14
N LYS A 625 -39.53 -63.30 -6.34
CA LYS A 625 -39.13 -64.59 -6.87
C LYS A 625 -39.49 -65.73 -5.92
N ASP A 626 -39.22 -65.57 -4.63
CA ASP A 626 -39.46 -66.60 -3.62
C ASP A 626 -40.96 -66.85 -3.44
N ARG A 627 -41.79 -65.80 -3.57
CA ARG A 627 -43.26 -65.91 -3.56
C ARG A 627 -43.81 -66.75 -4.72
N LEU A 628 -43.26 -66.62 -5.92
CA LEU A 628 -43.60 -67.49 -7.06
C LEU A 628 -43.19 -68.95 -6.82
N ILE A 629 -41.99 -69.17 -6.28
CA ILE A 629 -41.47 -70.52 -5.99
C ILE A 629 -42.34 -71.21 -4.94
N HIS A 630 -42.64 -70.51 -3.83
CA HIS A 630 -43.47 -71.05 -2.76
C HIS A 630 -44.86 -71.47 -3.26
N PHE A 631 -45.51 -70.63 -4.08
CA PHE A 631 -46.81 -70.99 -4.66
C PHE A 631 -46.75 -72.28 -5.48
N GLN A 632 -45.76 -72.43 -6.36
CA GLN A 632 -45.63 -73.65 -7.18
C GLN A 632 -45.31 -74.89 -6.32
N VAL A 633 -44.52 -74.72 -5.26
CA VAL A 633 -44.22 -75.80 -4.30
C VAL A 633 -45.50 -76.25 -3.59
N ASP A 634 -46.35 -75.31 -3.17
CA ASP A 634 -47.62 -75.61 -2.51
C ASP A 634 -48.60 -76.30 -3.46
N VAL A 635 -48.75 -75.80 -4.70
CA VAL A 635 -49.57 -76.45 -5.75
C VAL A 635 -49.09 -77.88 -6.03
N ASN A 636 -47.78 -78.09 -6.13
CA ASN A 636 -47.20 -79.42 -6.33
C ASN A 636 -47.45 -80.34 -5.12
N ARG A 637 -47.36 -79.81 -3.90
CA ARG A 637 -47.63 -80.55 -2.67
C ARG A 637 -49.09 -81.00 -2.59
N ASP A 638 -50.03 -80.13 -2.95
CA ASP A 638 -51.47 -80.43 -2.95
C ASP A 638 -51.83 -81.44 -4.05
N THR A 639 -51.23 -81.30 -5.24
CA THR A 639 -51.42 -82.25 -6.36
C THR A 639 -50.86 -83.64 -6.02
N ASN A 640 -49.70 -83.70 -5.38
CA ASN A 640 -49.16 -84.97 -4.91
C ASN A 640 -50.10 -85.60 -3.87
N THR A 641 -50.52 -84.84 -2.87
CA THR A 641 -51.42 -85.31 -1.80
C THR A 641 -52.75 -85.82 -2.35
N SER A 642 -53.36 -85.13 -3.33
CA SER A 642 -54.61 -85.57 -3.95
C SER A 642 -54.46 -86.84 -4.80
N ASN A 643 -53.35 -86.99 -5.52
CA ASN A 643 -53.02 -88.23 -6.27
C ASN A 643 -52.84 -89.43 -5.34
N TRP A 644 -52.22 -89.25 -4.16
CA TRP A 644 -52.12 -90.29 -3.13
C TRP A 644 -53.50 -90.74 -2.61
N HIS A 645 -54.49 -89.85 -2.60
CA HIS A 645 -55.85 -90.17 -2.17
C HIS A 645 -56.74 -90.79 -3.26
N THR A 646 -56.42 -90.63 -4.55
CA THR A 646 -57.24 -91.12 -5.68
C THR A 646 -56.77 -92.44 -6.30
N ARG A 647 -55.59 -92.96 -5.94
CA ARG A 647 -55.12 -94.31 -6.35
C ARG A 647 -54.81 -95.21 -5.14
N PRO A 648 -55.81 -95.90 -4.57
CA PRO A 648 -55.57 -96.87 -3.50
C PRO A 648 -55.06 -98.24 -3.98
N GLU A 649 -55.11 -98.54 -5.28
CA GLU A 649 -54.94 -99.92 -5.78
C GLU A 649 -53.48 -100.41 -5.87
N ASP A 650 -52.49 -99.53 -5.74
CA ASP A 650 -51.06 -99.93 -5.77
C ASP A 650 -50.42 -100.08 -4.37
N LEU A 651 -51.23 -100.14 -3.30
CA LEU A 651 -50.76 -100.14 -1.90
C LEU A 651 -50.21 -101.47 -1.37
N ALA A 652 -50.02 -102.50 -2.21
CA ALA A 652 -49.62 -103.82 -1.74
C ALA A 652 -48.10 -104.10 -1.72
N GLU A 653 -47.24 -103.36 -2.43
CA GLU A 653 -45.79 -103.71 -2.49
C GLU A 653 -44.81 -102.68 -1.90
N CYS A 654 -45.22 -101.45 -1.55
CA CYS A 654 -44.28 -100.43 -1.06
C CYS A 654 -44.37 -100.18 0.46
N LYS A 655 -44.28 -101.23 1.29
CA LYS A 655 -44.18 -101.09 2.77
C LYS A 655 -42.76 -100.96 3.31
N THR A 656 -41.77 -100.72 2.47
CA THR A 656 -40.41 -100.35 2.91
C THR A 656 -39.89 -99.19 2.06
N PHE A 657 -39.51 -98.08 2.70
CA PHE A 657 -39.06 -96.77 2.16
C PHE A 657 -40.15 -95.70 1.88
N PRO A 658 -40.55 -94.91 2.89
CA PRO A 658 -41.53 -93.84 2.74
C PRO A 658 -40.93 -92.48 2.29
N LEU A 659 -39.93 -92.45 1.40
CA LEU A 659 -39.31 -91.16 0.99
C LEU A 659 -38.96 -90.96 -0.50
N LEU A 660 -39.13 -91.95 -1.39
CA LEU A 660 -38.77 -91.76 -2.80
C LEU A 660 -39.72 -92.52 -3.73
N ALA A 661 -40.88 -91.94 -3.99
CA ALA A 661 -41.69 -92.27 -5.16
C ALA A 661 -42.22 -90.98 -5.78
N VAL A 662 -41.29 -90.21 -6.35
CA VAL A 662 -41.59 -89.18 -7.35
C VAL A 662 -41.01 -89.71 -8.66
N SER A 663 -41.78 -89.66 -9.75
CA SER A 663 -41.29 -90.01 -11.09
C SER A 663 -39.92 -89.34 -11.32
N PRO A 664 -38.85 -90.09 -11.68
CA PRO A 664 -37.52 -89.55 -11.87
C PRO A 664 -37.48 -88.43 -12.92
N GLU A 665 -38.37 -88.45 -13.91
CA GLU A 665 -38.50 -87.39 -14.93
C GLU A 665 -39.11 -86.10 -14.36
N PHE A 666 -39.93 -86.18 -13.30
CA PHE A 666 -40.59 -85.03 -12.70
C PHE A 666 -39.72 -84.35 -11.64
N THR A 667 -39.02 -85.13 -10.80
CA THR A 667 -38.04 -84.62 -9.83
C THR A 667 -36.79 -84.08 -10.53
N SER A 668 -36.32 -84.73 -11.60
CA SER A 668 -35.18 -84.22 -12.38
C SER A 668 -35.52 -82.93 -13.11
N ARG A 669 -36.74 -82.76 -13.65
CA ARG A 669 -37.17 -81.50 -14.27
C ARG A 669 -37.29 -80.39 -13.24
N ILE A 670 -37.89 -80.60 -12.07
CA ILE A 670 -38.02 -79.55 -11.03
C ILE A 670 -36.65 -79.18 -10.44
N PHE A 671 -35.79 -80.15 -10.10
CA PHE A 671 -34.47 -79.82 -9.54
C PHE A 671 -33.56 -79.14 -10.55
N SER A 672 -33.61 -79.49 -11.84
CA SER A 672 -32.87 -78.77 -12.89
C SER A 672 -33.55 -77.47 -13.38
N PHE A 673 -34.81 -77.22 -13.02
CA PHE A 673 -35.52 -75.96 -13.32
C PHE A 673 -35.37 -74.91 -12.21
N PHE A 674 -35.17 -75.33 -10.96
CA PHE A 674 -35.16 -74.43 -9.79
C PHE A 674 -33.78 -74.19 -9.16
N THR A 675 -32.74 -74.99 -9.51
CA THR A 675 -31.33 -74.62 -9.30
C THR A 675 -30.84 -73.75 -10.46
#